data_AF-A0A176VPA5-F1
#
_entry.id   AF-A0A176VPA5-F1
#
_cell.length_a   1.000
_cell.length_b   1.000
_cell.length_c   1.000
_cell.angle_alpha   90.00
_cell.angle_beta   90.00
_cell.angle_gamma   90.00
#
_symmetry.space_group_name_H-M   'P 1'
#
loop_
_entity.id
_entity.type
_entity.pdbx_description
1 polymer ?
#
loop_
_entity_poly.entity_id
_entity_poly.type
_entity_poly.pdbx_seq_one_letter_code
_entity_poly.pdbx_strand_id
1 'polypeptide(L)'
;MFFADIVNNSWVERKFITLKTWGRLFTPAFENYEQKQFSWEREYAFIWRHTFTLHKPKAERFYNSGIKLPQRKAIRKVFAAPTVPGLSTATLSESCTARFPGWVRKVGSGPFRRPVKISSSTLQVSVEPNADFSVRLDNEARSGLTVVEIEGVDQENLLADVTSAFSELGVSVQSAKVSTSNDRIRDIFSVVDSETKRAIPEEKWSMIKEKVLISLKHRKSQESKLEDPLLLDQVSFLCSALDKVVTEHGKADVVEAAYTLQRGFEALKLDEDPRKRADLLRYIDNMDKTLITAVIRIFYLYSSLLNVADEAHSHRGRREQVWASMNATPLWYASFDHTLRLFRKADVGPRDLQSLLDRCEDPRLSPAQKTEIEAEVEAEIEILWRTDEMRQQKPTVMEEIMTGLDYFRFSLFEAVCTTYRYAENSLNVSVKIPSFIKFGSWIGGDRDGNPFVLPETTVMAALLASRLIIAEYIRRCRICQDTLTHSLLICEVAPELLESLEEDKKVMQKIPALRHQIASFEQEPYRLKLRVIRHRLEQILRSVNARLRELGGSNYSDELLIDIEYNIDEIPGLDPKEGAYANEEGFLHDLKLIDKSLRACGDDRLADSKLKDLIRLGETFGFHLCSLDVRQESTVHSKAVGECMQLLGMTEDYESLSESDKIQKLAEALCLPPPVDKLEALEEKMTESTQQVLGICKAVAEIMNTISKKAISSYVISMTRQASHVLEVLFLSWLTCQGLTERKVSGEWQAKLVVSPLFETIPDLEHMPEALEQLLGNSTYMSILEATGGVQEVMLGYSDSCKDGGIAASAFNLYKAQEVIRKITKEAGVKSRIFHGRGGTVGRGAGPTHESILAQPPGSVDGKIKFTEQGEVITYRYGNSPTAAYELTVGITGLLKASHPSLRTKMVDNAKYFQIMDKVADYAEKHYRELTDKTEGFYDYFYEATVVNEVALINIGSRPSRRKAAVRDKTSLRAIPWVFGWAQSRHTLPAWYGVGSGLLGYTQNDPALIRELQIMYNEWPFFRNFLSNVQMSLFKASMEIAQEYARLCRNRITERLVYDLVAHEFQLTVEQILMVSQQSQLLEDNPSLERSFDTRRKYLDPLNHIQVILLGRRRDPTLSEDRIKFWEKPLLRTIKAIASNMRNTG
;
A
#
# COMPACT_ATOMS: atom_id res chain seq x y z
N MET A 1 -38.76 -21.43 -46.57
CA MET A 1 -38.63 -22.17 -47.85
C MET A 1 -37.18 -22.05 -48.29
N PHE A 2 -36.50 -23.17 -48.61
CA PHE A 2 -35.09 -23.28 -49.05
C PHE A 2 -34.04 -22.67 -48.07
N PHE A 3 -33.03 -23.35 -47.53
CA PHE A 3 -32.41 -24.68 -47.72
C PHE A 3 -31.76 -24.97 -49.08
N ALA A 4 -30.48 -25.37 -48.98
CA ALA A 4 -29.65 -26.16 -49.90
C ALA A 4 -28.70 -25.44 -50.90
N ASP A 5 -27.47 -25.98 -50.92
CA ASP A 5 -26.48 -26.08 -52.00
C ASP A 5 -25.76 -24.83 -52.55
N ILE A 6 -24.54 -24.59 -52.06
CA ILE A 6 -23.28 -25.08 -52.67
C ILE A 6 -22.15 -25.03 -51.61
N VAL A 7 -21.83 -26.17 -50.99
CA VAL A 7 -20.46 -26.63 -50.72
C VAL A 7 -20.51 -28.16 -50.71
N ASN A 8 -19.99 -28.79 -51.75
CA ASN A 8 -19.86 -30.25 -51.83
C ASN A 8 -18.50 -30.59 -52.45
N ASN A 9 -17.94 -31.76 -52.06
CA ASN A 9 -16.52 -32.16 -52.18
C ASN A 9 -15.58 -31.45 -51.16
N SER A 10 -14.71 -32.14 -50.42
CA SER A 10 -14.53 -33.60 -50.29
C SER A 10 -13.69 -33.98 -49.05
N TRP A 11 -14.15 -35.02 -48.33
CA TRP A 11 -13.34 -35.98 -47.56
C TRP A 11 -12.56 -35.50 -46.31
N VAL A 12 -13.21 -35.64 -45.15
CA VAL A 12 -12.55 -35.98 -43.87
C VAL A 12 -13.39 -37.03 -43.13
N GLU A 13 -12.90 -38.29 -43.05
CA GLU A 13 -13.29 -39.20 -41.96
C GLU A 13 -12.23 -40.29 -41.69
N ARG A 14 -11.93 -40.48 -40.39
CA ARG A 14 -11.38 -41.68 -39.72
C ARG A 14 -9.99 -42.22 -40.13
N LYS A 15 -9.04 -42.15 -39.18
CA LYS A 15 -8.74 -43.29 -38.27
C LYS A 15 -7.75 -42.96 -37.14
N PHE A 16 -8.06 -43.46 -35.95
CA PHE A 16 -7.11 -43.69 -34.85
C PHE A 16 -6.04 -44.72 -35.28
N ILE A 17 -4.74 -44.44 -35.09
CA ILE A 17 -3.68 -45.46 -34.94
C ILE A 17 -2.70 -45.04 -33.82
N THR A 18 -2.30 -46.01 -33.01
CA THR A 18 -1.55 -45.90 -31.75
C THR A 18 -0.04 -45.72 -31.88
N LEU A 19 0.53 -44.87 -31.01
CA LEU A 19 1.83 -44.88 -30.31
C LEU A 19 2.87 -46.02 -30.55
N LYS A 20 3.20 -46.38 -31.80
CA LYS A 20 4.22 -47.43 -32.07
C LYS A 20 5.12 -47.21 -33.30
N THR A 21 5.28 -45.96 -33.75
CA THR A 21 5.88 -45.65 -35.06
C THR A 21 7.01 -44.59 -35.03
N TRP A 22 7.72 -44.44 -33.90
CA TRP A 22 8.89 -43.54 -33.79
C TRP A 22 10.19 -44.24 -33.35
N GLY A 23 10.24 -45.57 -33.42
CA GLY A 23 11.39 -46.38 -32.97
C GLY A 23 12.28 -46.97 -34.08
N ARG A 24 12.33 -46.38 -35.29
CA ARG A 24 12.95 -47.04 -36.47
C ARG A 24 13.66 -46.15 -37.52
N LEU A 25 14.05 -44.91 -37.22
CA LEU A 25 14.72 -44.02 -38.21
C LEU A 25 16.08 -43.41 -37.83
N PHE A 26 16.67 -43.79 -36.70
CA PHE A 26 18.10 -43.61 -36.38
C PHE A 26 18.48 -44.86 -35.57
N THR A 27 19.38 -45.76 -35.97
CA THR A 27 20.75 -45.65 -36.54
C THR A 27 20.96 -46.85 -37.52
N PRO A 28 21.75 -46.76 -38.61
CA PRO A 28 23.22 -46.92 -38.48
C PRO A 28 24.07 -46.13 -39.50
N ALA A 29 25.13 -45.45 -39.02
CA ALA A 29 26.40 -45.20 -39.73
C ALA A 29 27.28 -44.23 -38.90
N PHE A 30 27.95 -44.76 -37.87
CA PHE A 30 29.13 -44.11 -37.28
C PHE A 30 30.34 -44.87 -37.79
N GLU A 31 30.99 -44.37 -38.85
CA GLU A 31 32.29 -44.86 -39.30
C GLU A 31 33.03 -43.70 -40.00
N ASN A 32 34.26 -43.45 -39.56
CA ASN A 32 35.20 -42.43 -40.05
C ASN A 32 34.74 -40.95 -39.95
N TYR A 33 35.15 -40.27 -38.89
CA TYR A 33 36.28 -39.32 -38.97
C TYR A 33 36.68 -38.83 -37.56
N GLU A 34 37.94 -39.03 -37.18
CA GLU A 34 38.52 -38.39 -35.99
C GLU A 34 38.93 -36.93 -36.27
N GLN A 35 39.13 -36.17 -35.19
CA GLN A 35 39.80 -34.85 -35.12
C GLN A 35 39.07 -33.63 -35.73
N LYS A 36 38.23 -32.98 -34.92
CA LYS A 36 38.62 -31.75 -34.16
C LYS A 36 37.51 -31.25 -33.23
N GLN A 37 37.91 -30.60 -32.13
CA GLN A 37 37.03 -30.08 -31.09
C GLN A 37 36.27 -28.82 -31.55
N PHE A 38 34.98 -28.70 -31.21
CA PHE A 38 34.38 -27.68 -30.31
C PHE A 38 32.84 -27.60 -30.46
N SER A 39 32.16 -27.23 -29.36
CA SER A 39 30.82 -26.59 -29.33
C SER A 39 29.55 -27.39 -29.74
N TRP A 40 29.11 -28.37 -28.93
CA TRP A 40 27.69 -28.83 -28.90
C TRP A 40 27.17 -29.31 -27.51
N GLU A 41 27.80 -28.94 -26.38
CA GLU A 41 27.38 -29.41 -25.03
C GLU A 41 26.57 -28.39 -24.18
N ARG A 42 26.21 -27.21 -24.70
CA ARG A 42 25.52 -26.18 -23.88
C ARG A 42 23.99 -26.29 -23.79
N GLU A 43 23.31 -26.98 -24.70
CA GLU A 43 21.82 -26.97 -24.73
C GLU A 43 21.14 -28.02 -23.85
N TYR A 44 21.80 -29.13 -23.51
CA TYR A 44 21.17 -30.22 -22.71
C TYR A 44 21.56 -30.27 -21.23
N ALA A 45 22.54 -29.48 -20.78
CA ALA A 45 22.95 -29.43 -19.37
C ALA A 45 22.00 -28.62 -18.46
N PHE A 46 21.06 -27.85 -19.03
CA PHE A 46 20.25 -26.90 -18.27
C PHE A 46 19.11 -27.55 -17.46
N ILE A 47 18.51 -28.62 -17.99
CA ILE A 47 17.35 -29.30 -17.38
C ILE A 47 17.73 -30.11 -16.13
N TRP A 48 18.98 -30.58 -16.02
CA TRP A 48 19.42 -31.43 -14.89
C TRP A 48 20.04 -30.67 -13.70
N ARG A 49 20.21 -29.34 -13.79
CA ARG A 49 20.79 -28.52 -12.70
C ARG A 49 19.79 -27.83 -11.78
N HIS A 50 18.51 -27.79 -12.15
CA HIS A 50 17.50 -26.96 -11.46
C HIS A 50 16.59 -27.69 -10.46
N THR A 51 16.87 -28.96 -10.12
CA THR A 51 16.02 -29.72 -9.16
C THR A 51 16.61 -29.84 -7.76
N PHE A 52 17.92 -29.59 -7.56
CA PHE A 52 18.55 -29.60 -6.22
C PHE A 52 19.77 -28.69 -6.13
N THR A 53 19.63 -27.49 -5.54
CA THR A 53 20.78 -26.74 -5.00
C THR A 53 20.43 -25.91 -3.76
N LEU A 54 20.10 -26.57 -2.63
CA LEU A 54 20.14 -25.93 -1.31
C LEU A 54 21.53 -26.16 -0.67
N HIS A 55 22.27 -25.06 -0.49
CA HIS A 55 23.30 -24.84 0.54
C HIS A 55 24.40 -25.91 0.77
N LYS A 56 25.62 -25.62 0.29
CA LYS A 56 26.86 -25.89 1.05
C LYS A 56 27.17 -24.63 1.86
N PRO A 57 27.55 -24.71 3.17
CA PRO A 57 28.80 -25.37 3.55
C PRO A 57 28.79 -26.14 4.91
N LYS A 58 29.44 -27.32 4.93
CA LYS A 58 30.13 -27.99 6.07
C LYS A 58 30.35 -29.48 5.73
N ALA A 59 31.44 -29.79 5.02
CA ALA A 59 31.77 -31.18 4.68
C ALA A 59 33.28 -31.49 4.59
N GLU A 60 34.12 -30.76 5.32
CA GLU A 60 35.52 -31.14 5.57
C GLU A 60 35.68 -31.61 7.02
N ARG A 61 35.31 -32.87 7.32
CA ARG A 61 35.80 -33.60 8.51
C ARG A 61 35.49 -35.10 8.66
N PHE A 62 34.79 -35.76 7.71
CA PHE A 62 34.42 -37.17 7.84
C PHE A 62 34.88 -38.10 6.70
N TYR A 63 36.06 -37.82 6.12
CA TYR A 63 36.84 -38.82 5.37
C TYR A 63 37.95 -39.39 6.28
N ASN A 64 37.59 -40.30 7.19
CA ASN A 64 38.50 -41.32 7.77
C ASN A 64 37.79 -42.20 8.84
N SER A 65 37.14 -43.27 8.39
CA SER A 65 37.03 -44.59 9.08
C SER A 65 36.02 -45.47 8.33
N GLY A 66 36.50 -46.51 7.66
CA GLY A 66 35.66 -47.37 6.82
C GLY A 66 35.00 -48.50 7.60
N ILE A 67 33.67 -48.64 7.47
CA ILE A 67 32.93 -49.86 7.80
C ILE A 67 31.94 -50.15 6.66
N LYS A 68 31.87 -51.41 6.20
CA LYS A 68 30.96 -51.87 5.14
C LYS A 68 29.63 -52.37 5.73
N LEU A 69 28.53 -52.17 5.01
CA LEU A 69 27.27 -52.91 5.17
C LEU A 69 26.76 -53.44 3.80
N PRO A 70 25.93 -54.50 3.74
CA PRO A 70 25.83 -55.37 2.57
C PRO A 70 24.53 -55.25 1.73
N GLN A 71 24.55 -55.89 0.55
CA GLN A 71 23.45 -55.98 -0.42
C GLN A 71 22.31 -56.93 -0.01
N ARG A 72 21.05 -56.69 -0.46
CA ARG A 72 20.32 -57.46 -1.53
C ARG A 72 18.77 -57.41 -1.51
N LYS A 73 18.21 -57.15 -2.70
CA LYS A 73 17.09 -57.83 -3.42
C LYS A 73 15.65 -57.99 -2.85
N ALA A 74 14.73 -57.34 -3.58
CA ALA A 74 13.62 -57.91 -4.39
C ALA A 74 12.24 -58.31 -3.79
N ILE A 75 11.17 -57.78 -4.42
CA ILE A 75 9.86 -58.40 -4.77
C ILE A 75 9.18 -57.55 -5.89
N ARG A 76 8.07 -58.00 -6.52
CA ARG A 76 8.06 -58.75 -7.79
C ARG A 76 6.62 -59.17 -8.21
N LYS A 77 5.89 -58.32 -8.95
CA LYS A 77 4.62 -58.58 -9.68
C LYS A 77 3.31 -58.77 -8.85
N VAL A 78 2.21 -58.14 -9.28
CA VAL A 78 1.12 -58.67 -10.16
C VAL A 78 -0.07 -57.69 -10.10
N PHE A 79 -0.57 -57.25 -11.26
CA PHE A 79 -1.97 -56.82 -11.43
C PHE A 79 -2.53 -57.54 -12.67
N ALA A 80 -3.74 -58.06 -12.56
CA ALA A 80 -4.50 -58.66 -13.65
C ALA A 80 -5.97 -58.25 -13.49
N ALA A 81 -6.62 -57.90 -14.60
CA ALA A 81 -8.07 -57.69 -14.66
C ALA A 81 -8.81 -59.04 -14.72
N PRO A 82 -10.16 -59.05 -14.59
CA PRO A 82 -10.95 -59.07 -15.83
C PRO A 82 -12.26 -58.27 -15.81
N THR A 83 -12.82 -58.12 -17.01
CA THR A 83 -14.10 -57.49 -17.40
C THR A 83 -15.32 -58.43 -17.32
N VAL A 84 -16.55 -57.89 -17.24
CA VAL A 84 -17.75 -58.26 -18.06
C VAL A 84 -18.97 -57.34 -17.76
N PRO A 85 -19.93 -57.07 -18.67
CA PRO A 85 -20.92 -55.96 -18.56
C PRO A 85 -22.42 -56.36 -18.51
N GLY A 86 -23.32 -55.42 -18.14
CA GLY A 86 -24.78 -55.56 -18.40
C GLY A 86 -25.77 -54.52 -17.81
N LEU A 87 -26.66 -54.01 -18.68
CA LEU A 87 -28.07 -53.59 -18.48
C LEU A 87 -28.52 -52.32 -17.68
N SER A 88 -28.98 -51.33 -18.48
CA SER A 88 -30.29 -50.60 -18.44
C SER A 88 -30.80 -49.80 -17.23
N THR A 89 -31.01 -48.50 -17.47
CA THR A 89 -32.18 -47.64 -17.10
C THR A 89 -32.88 -47.83 -15.74
N ALA A 90 -32.69 -46.88 -14.83
CA ALA A 90 -33.77 -46.25 -14.04
C ALA A 90 -33.30 -44.94 -13.40
N THR A 91 -34.17 -43.94 -13.38
CA THR A 91 -34.09 -42.77 -12.48
C THR A 91 -34.23 -43.22 -11.02
N LEU A 92 -33.35 -42.76 -10.13
CA LEU A 92 -33.65 -42.64 -8.70
C LEU A 92 -32.76 -41.61 -8.01
N SER A 93 -33.39 -40.78 -7.17
CA SER A 93 -32.76 -39.83 -6.28
C SER A 93 -32.63 -40.43 -4.88
N GLU A 94 -31.40 -40.61 -4.39
CA GLU A 94 -31.07 -40.93 -2.98
C GLU A 94 -29.79 -40.13 -2.64
N SER A 95 -29.84 -39.13 -1.76
CA SER A 95 -29.92 -39.20 -0.28
C SER A 95 -28.62 -39.65 0.39
N CYS A 96 -27.91 -38.71 1.01
CA CYS A 96 -26.96 -38.99 2.09
C CYS A 96 -27.57 -38.53 3.43
N THR A 97 -27.91 -39.49 4.28
CA THR A 97 -28.44 -39.24 5.63
C THR A 97 -27.31 -38.96 6.63
N ALA A 98 -27.36 -37.83 7.32
CA ALA A 98 -26.72 -37.66 8.62
C ALA A 98 -27.79 -37.75 9.72
N ARG A 99 -27.50 -38.49 10.81
CA ARG A 99 -28.47 -38.82 11.85
C ARG A 99 -28.57 -37.73 12.92
N PHE A 100 -29.79 -37.26 13.20
CA PHE A 100 -30.14 -36.65 14.49
C PHE A 100 -31.33 -37.41 15.12
N PRO A 101 -31.32 -37.71 16.43
CA PRO A 101 -32.35 -38.53 17.05
C PRO A 101 -33.53 -37.72 17.63
N GLY A 102 -34.74 -38.08 17.20
CA GLY A 102 -35.99 -37.74 17.90
C GLY A 102 -36.73 -36.50 17.41
N TRP A 103 -38.04 -36.46 17.70
CA TRP A 103 -38.98 -35.35 17.42
C TRP A 103 -39.41 -35.12 15.95
N VAL A 104 -40.09 -36.12 15.36
CA VAL A 104 -41.06 -35.88 14.28
C VAL A 104 -42.38 -36.61 14.58
N ARG A 105 -43.49 -35.88 14.74
CA ARG A 105 -44.86 -36.42 14.66
C ARG A 105 -45.59 -35.77 13.48
N LYS A 106 -45.73 -36.56 12.40
CA LYS A 106 -46.62 -36.42 11.23
C LYS A 106 -47.26 -35.03 10.99
N VAL A 107 -46.77 -34.34 9.96
CA VAL A 107 -47.61 -33.41 9.17
C VAL A 107 -48.46 -34.25 8.21
N GLY A 108 -49.78 -34.16 8.32
CA GLY A 108 -50.72 -34.88 7.44
C GLY A 108 -51.29 -33.96 6.37
N SER A 109 -51.19 -34.37 5.11
CA SER A 109 -51.88 -33.71 3.99
C SER A 109 -53.36 -34.13 3.95
N GLY A 110 -54.26 -33.15 3.96
CA GLY A 110 -55.71 -33.36 3.88
C GLY A 110 -56.42 -32.10 3.36
N PRO A 111 -57.54 -32.24 2.63
CA PRO A 111 -58.14 -31.13 1.89
C PRO A 111 -58.91 -30.13 2.76
N PHE A 112 -59.03 -28.90 2.25
CA PHE A 112 -59.69 -27.75 2.88
C PHE A 112 -61.04 -28.05 3.55
N ARG A 113 -61.23 -27.50 4.76
CA ARG A 113 -62.55 -27.25 5.36
C ARG A 113 -62.67 -25.79 5.81
N ARG A 114 -63.92 -25.32 5.89
CA ARG A 114 -64.38 -23.91 5.93
C ARG A 114 -63.91 -23.10 7.15
N PRO A 115 -63.89 -21.75 7.06
CA PRO A 115 -63.45 -20.88 8.15
C PRO A 115 -64.42 -20.90 9.34
N VAL A 116 -63.86 -20.79 10.55
CA VAL A 116 -64.61 -20.53 11.78
C VAL A 116 -64.90 -19.02 11.86
N LYS A 117 -66.16 -18.65 12.10
CA LYS A 117 -66.53 -17.27 12.42
C LYS A 117 -66.07 -16.96 13.86
N ILE A 118 -65.27 -15.90 14.02
CA ILE A 118 -65.06 -15.26 15.32
C ILE A 118 -66.02 -14.05 15.39
N SER A 119 -66.72 -13.89 16.51
CA SER A 119 -67.65 -12.80 16.76
C SER A 119 -66.93 -11.50 17.11
N SER A 120 -67.44 -10.38 16.60
CA SER A 120 -66.92 -9.05 16.89
C SER A 120 -67.35 -8.55 18.27
N SER A 121 -66.39 -8.39 19.19
CA SER A 121 -66.48 -7.44 20.31
C SER A 121 -65.19 -6.63 20.35
N THR A 122 -65.33 -5.32 20.20
CA THR A 122 -64.23 -4.40 19.90
C THR A 122 -63.60 -3.84 21.18
N LEU A 123 -62.28 -3.90 21.28
CA LEU A 123 -61.49 -2.94 22.06
C LEU A 123 -60.49 -2.26 21.10
N GLN A 124 -60.83 -1.05 20.68
CA GLN A 124 -59.94 -0.22 19.87
C GLN A 124 -58.88 0.39 20.79
N VAL A 125 -57.64 -0.07 20.65
CA VAL A 125 -56.45 0.74 20.98
C VAL A 125 -55.82 1.14 19.65
N SER A 126 -55.89 2.44 19.35
CA SER A 126 -55.30 3.02 18.15
C SER A 126 -53.77 3.03 18.27
N VAL A 127 -53.09 2.32 17.37
CA VAL A 127 -51.65 2.48 17.09
C VAL A 127 -51.51 2.70 15.59
N GLU A 128 -50.60 3.58 15.21
CA GLU A 128 -50.49 4.19 13.88
C GLU A 128 -50.18 3.19 12.74
N PRO A 129 -50.56 3.52 11.49
CA PRO A 129 -50.31 2.67 10.33
C PRO A 129 -48.85 2.80 9.82
N ASN A 130 -47.90 2.28 10.60
CA ASN A 130 -46.54 1.98 10.12
C ASN A 130 -45.85 0.94 11.04
N ALA A 131 -46.32 -0.32 10.94
CA ALA A 131 -45.66 -1.46 11.55
C ALA A 131 -45.67 -2.64 10.56
N ASP A 132 -44.49 -3.06 10.11
CA ASP A 132 -44.33 -4.19 9.18
C ASP A 132 -44.80 -5.53 9.76
N PHE A 133 -44.93 -5.61 11.08
CA PHE A 133 -45.36 -6.77 11.84
C PHE A 133 -46.54 -6.43 12.76
N SER A 134 -47.49 -7.37 12.87
CA SER A 134 -48.59 -7.33 13.82
C SER A 134 -48.62 -8.63 14.63
N VAL A 135 -48.84 -8.51 15.94
CA VAL A 135 -48.90 -9.64 16.88
C VAL A 135 -50.24 -9.61 17.61
N ARG A 136 -50.93 -10.76 17.62
CA ARG A 136 -52.21 -11.00 18.32
C ARG A 136 -52.07 -12.18 19.27
N LEU A 137 -52.79 -12.15 20.39
CA LEU A 137 -52.87 -13.22 21.37
C LEU A 137 -54.34 -13.58 21.61
N ASP A 138 -54.63 -14.87 21.77
CA ASP A 138 -55.98 -15.42 21.93
C ASP A 138 -55.96 -16.68 22.83
N ASN A 139 -56.73 -16.67 23.93
CA ASN A 139 -56.91 -17.81 24.85
C ASN A 139 -58.18 -18.64 24.56
N GLU A 140 -59.13 -18.12 23.77
CA GLU A 140 -60.38 -18.80 23.44
C GLU A 140 -60.22 -19.76 22.24
N ALA A 141 -59.29 -19.46 21.32
CA ALA A 141 -59.00 -20.29 20.15
C ALA A 141 -58.63 -21.74 20.48
N ARG A 142 -58.03 -22.01 21.66
CA ARG A 142 -57.68 -23.37 22.14
C ARG A 142 -57.72 -23.46 23.67
N SER A 143 -58.69 -24.20 24.21
CA SER A 143 -58.81 -24.52 25.64
C SER A 143 -57.48 -24.95 26.28
N GLY A 144 -56.95 -24.11 27.17
CA GLY A 144 -55.74 -24.38 27.96
C GLY A 144 -54.41 -23.93 27.35
N LEU A 145 -54.41 -23.29 26.18
CA LEU A 145 -53.23 -22.75 25.50
C LEU A 145 -53.47 -21.29 25.11
N THR A 146 -52.42 -20.48 25.04
CA THR A 146 -52.47 -19.18 24.36
C THR A 146 -52.02 -19.36 22.92
N VAL A 147 -52.76 -18.79 21.97
CA VAL A 147 -52.38 -18.72 20.57
C VAL A 147 -51.80 -17.34 20.30
N VAL A 148 -50.54 -17.28 19.85
CA VAL A 148 -49.87 -16.06 19.38
C VAL A 148 -49.81 -16.12 17.85
N GLU A 149 -50.50 -15.21 17.18
CA GLU A 149 -50.45 -15.03 15.72
C GLU A 149 -49.58 -13.83 15.38
N ILE A 150 -48.59 -14.04 14.50
CA ILE A 150 -47.67 -13.02 13.99
C ILE A 150 -47.89 -12.91 12.48
N GLU A 151 -48.23 -11.72 11.99
CA GLU A 151 -48.35 -11.43 10.56
C GLU A 151 -47.39 -10.29 10.18
N GLY A 152 -46.59 -10.47 9.13
CA GLY A 152 -45.67 -9.43 8.68
C GLY A 152 -44.97 -9.73 7.36
N VAL A 153 -43.80 -9.13 7.15
CA VAL A 153 -42.88 -9.40 6.03
C VAL A 153 -42.00 -10.60 6.41
N ASP A 154 -41.63 -11.46 5.45
CA ASP A 154 -40.69 -12.57 5.74
C ASP A 154 -39.26 -12.02 5.89
N GLN A 155 -38.48 -12.56 6.84
CA GLN A 155 -37.10 -12.17 7.11
C GLN A 155 -36.29 -13.34 7.69
N GLU A 156 -35.00 -13.42 7.35
CA GLU A 156 -34.16 -14.54 7.78
C GLU A 156 -34.09 -14.65 9.31
N ASN A 157 -34.24 -15.88 9.82
CA ASN A 157 -34.21 -16.22 11.25
C ASN A 157 -35.37 -15.66 12.10
N LEU A 158 -36.45 -15.13 11.51
CA LEU A 158 -37.66 -14.68 12.25
C LEU A 158 -38.13 -15.67 13.32
N LEU A 159 -38.13 -16.96 13.01
CA LEU A 159 -38.53 -18.03 13.94
C LEU A 159 -37.59 -18.14 15.16
N ALA A 160 -36.29 -17.90 14.99
CA ALA A 160 -35.33 -17.90 16.08
C ALA A 160 -35.53 -16.68 16.99
N ASP A 161 -35.72 -15.49 16.40
CA ASP A 161 -35.92 -14.25 17.16
C ASP A 161 -37.22 -14.30 18.00
N VAL A 162 -38.31 -14.82 17.41
CA VAL A 162 -39.60 -15.03 18.10
C VAL A 162 -39.48 -16.09 19.21
N THR A 163 -38.76 -17.19 18.96
CA THR A 163 -38.61 -18.25 19.98
C THR A 163 -37.64 -17.86 21.10
N SER A 164 -36.62 -17.04 20.84
CA SER A 164 -35.79 -16.42 21.89
C SER A 164 -36.62 -15.48 22.76
N ALA A 165 -37.42 -14.60 22.15
CA ALA A 165 -38.32 -13.70 22.88
C ALA A 165 -39.32 -14.46 23.78
N PHE A 166 -39.84 -15.61 23.33
CA PHE A 166 -40.63 -16.48 24.20
C PHE A 166 -39.80 -17.13 25.32
N SER A 167 -38.61 -17.68 25.01
CA SER A 167 -37.72 -18.31 25.99
C SER A 167 -37.33 -17.36 27.13
N GLU A 168 -36.94 -16.12 26.79
CA GLU A 168 -36.58 -15.06 27.75
C GLU A 168 -37.74 -14.67 28.68
N LEU A 169 -38.98 -14.76 28.20
CA LEU A 169 -40.19 -14.47 28.98
C LEU A 169 -40.74 -15.69 29.73
N GLY A 170 -40.01 -16.82 29.74
CA GLY A 170 -40.48 -18.05 30.37
C GLY A 170 -41.71 -18.65 29.65
N VAL A 171 -41.83 -18.47 28.33
CA VAL A 171 -42.94 -18.97 27.51
C VAL A 171 -42.48 -20.17 26.67
N SER A 172 -43.23 -21.28 26.75
CA SER A 172 -42.89 -22.54 26.08
C SER A 172 -43.82 -22.82 24.90
N VAL A 173 -43.24 -22.94 23.70
CA VAL A 173 -43.97 -23.28 22.47
C VAL A 173 -44.36 -24.77 22.48
N GLN A 174 -45.65 -25.04 22.37
CA GLN A 174 -46.23 -26.40 22.28
C GLN A 174 -46.41 -26.86 20.83
N SER A 175 -46.77 -25.94 19.92
CA SER A 175 -46.82 -26.19 18.48
C SER A 175 -46.72 -24.89 17.71
N ALA A 176 -45.96 -24.86 16.62
CA ALA A 176 -45.98 -23.75 15.66
C ALA A 176 -46.61 -24.20 14.34
N LYS A 177 -47.31 -23.28 13.67
CA LYS A 177 -47.74 -23.41 12.28
C LYS A 177 -47.24 -22.17 11.53
N VAL A 178 -46.19 -22.38 10.75
CA VAL A 178 -45.51 -21.36 9.94
C VAL A 178 -46.16 -21.31 8.56
N SER A 179 -46.36 -20.12 7.99
CA SER A 179 -46.81 -20.01 6.59
C SER A 179 -46.39 -18.72 5.90
N THR A 180 -45.62 -18.87 4.81
CA THR A 180 -45.19 -17.79 3.92
C THR A 180 -46.04 -17.75 2.64
N SER A 181 -46.36 -16.56 2.14
CA SER A 181 -46.99 -16.33 0.84
C SER A 181 -46.47 -15.03 0.23
N ASN A 182 -45.73 -15.14 -0.88
CA ASN A 182 -44.85 -14.09 -1.38
C ASN A 182 -43.93 -13.60 -0.24
N ASP A 183 -43.67 -12.30 -0.13
CA ASP A 183 -42.78 -11.72 0.88
C ASP A 183 -43.46 -11.52 2.25
N ARG A 184 -44.53 -12.27 2.57
CA ARG A 184 -45.30 -12.12 3.82
C ARG A 184 -45.51 -13.43 4.56
N ILE A 185 -45.38 -13.37 5.88
CA ILE A 185 -45.60 -14.50 6.79
C ILE A 185 -46.89 -14.33 7.60
N ARG A 186 -47.51 -15.46 7.94
CA ARG A 186 -48.46 -15.63 9.04
C ARG A 186 -48.05 -16.87 9.83
N ASP A 187 -47.51 -16.63 11.02
CA ASP A 187 -46.98 -17.66 11.90
C ASP A 187 -47.80 -17.73 13.18
N ILE A 188 -48.28 -18.93 13.51
CA ILE A 188 -49.21 -19.17 14.62
C ILE A 188 -48.57 -20.13 15.62
N PHE A 189 -48.23 -19.63 16.79
CA PHE A 189 -47.63 -20.37 17.91
C PHE A 189 -48.70 -20.67 18.95
N SER A 190 -48.87 -21.93 19.35
CA SER A 190 -49.58 -22.28 20.58
C SER A 190 -48.55 -22.41 21.70
N VAL A 191 -48.71 -21.61 22.74
CA VAL A 191 -47.75 -21.45 23.83
C VAL A 191 -48.40 -21.63 25.20
N VAL A 192 -47.58 -21.94 26.19
CA VAL A 192 -47.95 -21.97 27.62
C VAL A 192 -46.89 -21.25 28.45
N ASP A 193 -47.29 -20.78 29.62
CA ASP A 193 -46.36 -20.36 30.66
C ASP A 193 -45.50 -21.56 31.12
N SER A 194 -44.19 -21.40 31.17
CA SER A 194 -43.25 -22.54 31.29
C SER A 194 -43.25 -23.17 32.68
N GLU A 195 -43.61 -22.44 33.71
CA GLU A 195 -43.71 -22.94 35.08
C GLU A 195 -45.04 -23.62 35.32
N THR A 196 -46.14 -22.96 34.95
CA THR A 196 -47.50 -23.42 35.26
C THR A 196 -48.08 -24.41 34.23
N LYS A 197 -47.50 -24.48 33.02
CA LYS A 197 -47.98 -25.27 31.87
C LYS A 197 -49.45 -24.97 31.47
N ARG A 198 -49.93 -23.77 31.76
CA ARG A 198 -51.28 -23.29 31.42
C ARG A 198 -51.21 -22.16 30.39
N ALA A 199 -52.38 -21.80 29.84
CA ALA A 199 -52.55 -20.58 29.07
C ALA A 199 -52.01 -19.37 29.84
N ILE A 200 -51.37 -18.46 29.12
CA ILE A 200 -50.74 -17.26 29.63
C ILE A 200 -51.83 -16.27 30.08
N PRO A 201 -51.77 -15.76 31.32
CA PRO A 201 -52.65 -14.70 31.81
C PRO A 201 -52.63 -13.45 30.91
N GLU A 202 -53.80 -12.83 30.69
CA GLU A 202 -53.95 -11.67 29.80
C GLU A 202 -53.09 -10.47 30.24
N GLU A 203 -52.87 -10.32 31.54
CA GLU A 203 -51.95 -9.33 32.13
C GLU A 203 -50.50 -9.42 31.60
N LYS A 204 -50.03 -10.61 31.17
CA LYS A 204 -48.69 -10.78 30.57
C LYS A 204 -48.67 -10.52 29.06
N TRP A 205 -49.82 -10.37 28.39
CA TRP A 205 -49.89 -10.30 26.92
C TRP A 205 -49.20 -9.07 26.34
N SER A 206 -49.35 -7.90 26.97
CA SER A 206 -48.71 -6.66 26.52
C SER A 206 -47.18 -6.79 26.49
N MET A 207 -46.59 -7.38 27.54
CA MET A 207 -45.15 -7.63 27.64
C MET A 207 -44.64 -8.59 26.55
N ILE A 208 -45.37 -9.68 26.28
CA ILE A 208 -45.02 -10.63 25.21
C ILE A 208 -45.10 -9.95 23.84
N LYS A 209 -46.18 -9.21 23.59
CA LYS A 209 -46.38 -8.48 22.34
C LYS A 209 -45.29 -7.42 22.12
N GLU A 210 -44.96 -6.67 23.15
CA GLU A 210 -43.91 -5.65 23.11
C GLU A 210 -42.53 -6.27 22.87
N LYS A 211 -42.14 -7.29 23.64
CA LYS A 211 -40.85 -7.97 23.49
C LYS A 211 -40.68 -8.58 22.09
N VAL A 212 -41.70 -9.27 21.56
CA VAL A 212 -41.67 -9.84 20.21
C VAL A 212 -41.56 -8.73 19.15
N LEU A 213 -42.32 -7.64 19.28
CA LEU A 213 -42.23 -6.50 18.36
C LEU A 213 -40.88 -5.76 18.45
N ILE A 214 -40.26 -5.70 19.63
CA ILE A 214 -38.92 -5.12 19.83
C ILE A 214 -37.87 -6.01 19.15
N SER A 215 -37.88 -7.33 19.36
CA SER A 215 -36.97 -8.26 18.68
C SER A 215 -37.07 -8.16 17.15
N LEU A 216 -38.30 -8.04 16.61
CA LEU A 216 -38.53 -7.89 15.17
C LEU A 216 -38.14 -6.48 14.64
N LYS A 217 -38.21 -5.42 15.47
CA LYS A 217 -37.84 -4.04 15.07
C LYS A 217 -36.36 -3.72 15.21
N HIS A 218 -35.67 -4.27 16.21
CA HIS A 218 -34.24 -3.98 16.44
C HIS A 218 -33.39 -4.36 15.22
N ARG A 219 -33.75 -5.47 14.54
CA ARG A 219 -33.14 -5.82 13.26
C ARG A 219 -33.36 -4.78 12.19
N LYS A 220 -34.57 -4.26 11.94
CA LYS A 220 -34.76 -3.27 10.86
C LYS A 220 -33.91 -2.00 11.03
N SER A 221 -33.57 -1.62 12.27
CA SER A 221 -32.62 -0.52 12.56
C SER A 221 -31.13 -0.89 12.42
N GLN A 222 -30.79 -2.18 12.45
CA GLN A 222 -29.48 -2.70 12.07
C GLN A 222 -29.42 -2.97 10.55
N GLU A 223 -30.46 -3.54 9.95
CA GLU A 223 -30.60 -3.88 8.53
C GLU A 223 -30.82 -2.67 7.61
N SER A 224 -31.19 -1.49 8.13
CA SER A 224 -31.05 -0.24 7.39
C SER A 224 -29.64 0.38 7.50
N LYS A 225 -28.70 -0.30 8.17
CA LYS A 225 -27.26 0.02 8.28
C LYS A 225 -26.34 -1.11 7.77
N LEU A 226 -26.83 -2.35 7.71
CA LEU A 226 -26.31 -3.47 6.92
C LEU A 226 -26.81 -3.29 5.47
N GLU A 227 -26.14 -3.69 4.40
CA GLU A 227 -24.87 -4.41 4.23
C GLU A 227 -24.30 -4.01 2.85
N ASP A 228 -23.04 -4.34 2.56
CA ASP A 228 -22.69 -4.67 1.17
C ASP A 228 -22.46 -6.19 1.14
N PRO A 229 -23.47 -6.99 0.73
CA PRO A 229 -23.42 -8.44 0.89
C PRO A 229 -22.20 -9.06 0.21
N LEU A 230 -21.74 -8.47 -0.90
CA LEU A 230 -20.62 -9.00 -1.67
C LEU A 230 -19.30 -8.94 -0.89
N LEU A 231 -19.04 -7.87 -0.13
CA LEU A 231 -17.82 -7.80 0.69
C LEU A 231 -17.82 -8.88 1.78
N LEU A 232 -18.96 -9.12 2.42
CA LEU A 232 -19.08 -10.18 3.42
C LEU A 232 -18.96 -11.58 2.79
N ASP A 233 -19.57 -11.81 1.61
CA ASP A 233 -19.44 -13.05 0.86
C ASP A 233 -17.98 -13.31 0.44
N GLN A 234 -17.26 -12.30 -0.06
CA GLN A 234 -15.83 -12.40 -0.39
C GLN A 234 -14.98 -12.77 0.84
N VAL A 235 -15.18 -12.06 1.97
CA VAL A 235 -14.43 -12.32 3.21
C VAL A 235 -14.76 -13.71 3.75
N SER A 236 -16.04 -14.10 3.75
CA SER A 236 -16.51 -15.42 4.16
C SER A 236 -15.90 -16.53 3.30
N PHE A 237 -15.89 -16.36 1.98
CA PHE A 237 -15.28 -17.29 1.03
C PHE A 237 -13.78 -17.47 1.27
N LEU A 238 -13.02 -16.37 1.36
CA LEU A 238 -11.56 -16.43 1.58
C LEU A 238 -11.19 -17.01 2.94
N CYS A 239 -11.91 -16.64 4.01
CA CYS A 239 -11.70 -17.22 5.34
C CYS A 239 -12.05 -18.72 5.34
N SER A 240 -13.15 -19.13 4.71
CA SER A 240 -13.54 -20.55 4.62
C SER A 240 -12.54 -21.38 3.83
N ALA A 241 -11.96 -20.83 2.76
CA ALA A 241 -10.90 -21.47 2.00
C ALA A 241 -9.61 -21.63 2.83
N LEU A 242 -9.24 -20.62 3.63
CA LEU A 242 -8.13 -20.74 4.57
C LEU A 242 -8.40 -21.79 5.65
N ASP A 243 -9.60 -21.82 6.23
CA ASP A 243 -10.00 -22.81 7.25
C ASP A 243 -9.92 -24.24 6.73
N LYS A 244 -10.37 -24.45 5.49
CA LYS A 244 -10.25 -25.72 4.77
C LYS A 244 -8.79 -26.12 4.62
N VAL A 245 -7.95 -25.26 4.05
CA VAL A 245 -6.50 -25.50 3.87
C VAL A 245 -5.78 -25.78 5.19
N VAL A 246 -6.10 -25.05 6.26
CA VAL A 246 -5.51 -25.26 7.59
C VAL A 246 -5.97 -26.61 8.18
N THR A 247 -7.24 -26.95 8.01
CA THR A 247 -7.83 -28.22 8.48
C THR A 247 -7.28 -29.43 7.73
N GLU A 248 -7.14 -29.35 6.40
CA GLU A 248 -6.56 -30.40 5.56
C GLU A 248 -5.09 -30.66 5.89
N HIS A 249 -4.37 -29.67 6.43
CA HIS A 249 -3.03 -29.83 7.00
C HIS A 249 -3.00 -30.41 8.41
N GLY A 250 -4.13 -30.91 8.92
CA GLY A 250 -4.25 -31.54 10.23
C GLY A 250 -4.20 -30.56 11.40
N LYS A 251 -4.59 -29.29 11.19
CA LYS A 251 -4.54 -28.20 12.19
C LYS A 251 -5.90 -27.61 12.52
N ALA A 252 -6.92 -28.46 12.64
CA ALA A 252 -8.29 -28.06 13.01
C ALA A 252 -8.34 -27.35 14.38
N ASP A 253 -7.43 -27.71 15.30
CA ASP A 253 -7.22 -27.08 16.60
C ASP A 253 -6.87 -25.57 16.50
N VAL A 254 -6.14 -25.18 15.45
CA VAL A 254 -5.81 -23.76 15.18
C VAL A 254 -7.05 -22.96 14.77
N VAL A 255 -7.92 -23.55 13.96
CA VAL A 255 -9.18 -22.94 13.51
C VAL A 255 -10.16 -22.83 14.68
N GLU A 256 -10.30 -23.90 15.48
CA GLU A 256 -11.10 -23.91 16.71
C GLU A 256 -10.62 -22.85 17.72
N ALA A 257 -9.30 -22.75 17.94
CA ALA A 257 -8.72 -21.73 18.81
C ALA A 257 -8.98 -20.30 18.31
N ALA A 258 -8.85 -20.06 17.00
CA ALA A 258 -9.11 -18.75 16.42
C ALA A 258 -10.59 -18.33 16.59
N TYR A 259 -11.55 -19.21 16.28
CA TYR A 259 -12.97 -18.93 16.50
C TYR A 259 -13.33 -18.76 17.97
N THR A 260 -12.71 -19.53 18.87
CA THR A 260 -12.91 -19.42 20.32
C THR A 260 -12.50 -18.04 20.83
N LEU A 261 -11.32 -17.56 20.40
CA LEU A 261 -10.83 -16.24 20.77
C LEU A 261 -11.66 -15.11 20.14
N GLN A 262 -11.97 -15.21 18.84
CA GLN A 262 -12.78 -14.22 18.12
C GLN A 262 -14.16 -14.02 18.78
N ARG A 263 -14.95 -15.09 18.91
CA ARG A 263 -16.28 -15.04 19.54
C ARG A 263 -16.21 -14.69 21.02
N GLY A 264 -15.14 -15.10 21.69
CA GLY A 264 -14.88 -14.80 23.08
C GLY A 264 -14.76 -13.30 23.35
N PHE A 265 -13.83 -12.63 22.65
CA PHE A 265 -13.58 -11.19 22.81
C PHE A 265 -14.66 -10.31 22.15
N GLU A 266 -15.27 -10.75 21.03
CA GLU A 266 -16.40 -10.05 20.41
C GLU A 266 -17.59 -9.96 21.38
N ALA A 267 -17.88 -11.03 22.11
CA ALA A 267 -18.94 -11.03 23.11
C ALA A 267 -18.60 -10.21 24.37
N LEU A 268 -17.32 -10.12 24.78
CA LEU A 268 -16.92 -9.26 25.91
C LEU A 268 -17.14 -7.77 25.66
N LYS A 269 -17.09 -7.33 24.39
CA LYS A 269 -17.42 -5.94 24.03
C LYS A 269 -18.91 -5.62 24.14
N LEU A 270 -19.77 -6.62 23.94
CA LEU A 270 -21.22 -6.47 24.05
C LEU A 270 -21.66 -6.51 25.52
N ASP A 271 -21.02 -7.39 26.31
CA ASP A 271 -21.26 -7.54 27.75
C ASP A 271 -19.97 -8.01 28.45
N GLU A 272 -19.37 -7.13 29.27
CA GLU A 272 -18.06 -7.34 29.90
C GLU A 272 -18.18 -8.24 31.13
N ASP A 273 -17.79 -9.52 30.97
CA ASP A 273 -17.68 -10.48 32.07
C ASP A 273 -16.20 -10.74 32.46
N PRO A 274 -15.75 -10.27 33.63
CA PRO A 274 -14.40 -10.52 34.14
C PRO A 274 -14.01 -12.00 34.24
N ARG A 275 -14.97 -12.92 34.42
CA ARG A 275 -14.71 -14.37 34.48
C ARG A 275 -14.37 -14.91 33.10
N LYS A 276 -15.23 -14.63 32.11
CA LYS A 276 -15.00 -14.98 30.72
C LYS A 276 -13.70 -14.37 30.17
N ARG A 277 -13.38 -13.11 30.52
CA ARG A 277 -12.07 -12.51 30.21
C ARG A 277 -10.92 -13.30 30.83
N ALA A 278 -10.99 -13.62 32.11
CA ALA A 278 -9.95 -14.40 32.79
C ALA A 278 -9.78 -15.81 32.20
N ASP A 279 -10.87 -16.45 31.75
CA ASP A 279 -10.81 -17.77 31.12
C ASP A 279 -10.24 -17.72 29.68
N LEU A 280 -10.56 -16.69 28.89
CA LEU A 280 -9.94 -16.47 27.57
C LEU A 280 -8.44 -16.15 27.67
N LEU A 281 -8.04 -15.29 28.61
CA LEU A 281 -6.63 -15.00 28.86
C LEU A 281 -5.87 -16.25 29.34
N ARG A 282 -6.49 -17.07 30.21
CA ARG A 282 -5.93 -18.37 30.62
C ARG A 282 -5.86 -19.38 29.47
N TYR A 283 -6.81 -19.36 28.55
CA TYR A 283 -6.79 -20.18 27.34
C TYR A 283 -5.59 -19.83 26.46
N ILE A 284 -5.31 -18.54 26.23
CA ILE A 284 -4.10 -18.08 25.53
C ILE A 284 -2.83 -18.47 26.28
N ASP A 285 -2.77 -18.25 27.60
CA ASP A 285 -1.57 -18.57 28.40
C ASP A 285 -1.29 -20.08 28.45
N ASN A 286 -2.31 -20.93 28.38
CA ASN A 286 -2.12 -22.39 28.30
C ASN A 286 -1.69 -22.89 26.90
N MET A 287 -1.68 -22.03 25.85
CA MET A 287 -1.23 -22.46 24.52
C MET A 287 0.27 -22.76 24.50
N ASP A 288 0.62 -23.89 23.89
CA ASP A 288 2.00 -24.20 23.57
C ASP A 288 2.54 -23.29 22.45
N LYS A 289 3.86 -23.34 22.21
CA LYS A 289 4.49 -22.50 21.18
C LYS A 289 4.02 -22.83 19.77
N THR A 290 3.70 -24.08 19.48
CA THR A 290 3.28 -24.53 18.15
C THR A 290 1.90 -23.96 17.81
N LEU A 291 0.95 -24.14 18.73
CA LEU A 291 -0.42 -23.66 18.62
C LEU A 291 -0.46 -22.13 18.58
N ILE A 292 0.17 -21.43 19.54
CA ILE A 292 0.11 -19.96 19.57
C ILE A 292 0.76 -19.33 18.32
N THR A 293 1.84 -19.93 17.79
CA THR A 293 2.46 -19.44 16.55
C THR A 293 1.52 -19.63 15.36
N ALA A 294 0.81 -20.76 15.29
CA ALA A 294 -0.15 -21.02 14.22
C ALA A 294 -1.40 -20.14 14.34
N VAL A 295 -1.88 -19.86 15.55
CA VAL A 295 -3.01 -18.96 15.83
C VAL A 295 -2.66 -17.50 15.48
N ILE A 296 -1.47 -17.01 15.85
CA ILE A 296 -1.00 -15.68 15.42
C ILE A 296 -0.98 -15.57 13.88
N ARG A 297 -0.57 -16.66 13.22
CA ARG A 297 -0.44 -16.71 11.76
C ARG A 297 -1.78 -16.82 11.03
N ILE A 298 -2.76 -17.57 11.56
CA ILE A 298 -4.11 -17.60 10.96
C ILE A 298 -4.79 -16.24 11.09
N PHE A 299 -4.67 -15.55 12.25
CA PHE A 299 -5.14 -14.17 12.39
C PHE A 299 -4.43 -13.17 11.45
N TYR A 300 -3.12 -13.32 11.22
CA TYR A 300 -2.40 -12.54 10.22
C TYR A 300 -2.92 -12.80 8.79
N LEU A 301 -3.24 -14.05 8.45
CA LEU A 301 -3.76 -14.39 7.12
C LEU A 301 -5.21 -13.96 6.95
N TYR A 302 -6.11 -14.15 7.91
CA TYR A 302 -7.48 -13.58 7.84
C TYR A 302 -7.44 -12.07 7.60
N SER A 303 -6.58 -11.34 8.33
CA SER A 303 -6.36 -9.91 8.10
C SER A 303 -5.86 -9.61 6.68
N SER A 304 -4.90 -10.39 6.19
CA SER A 304 -4.33 -10.22 4.84
C SER A 304 -5.37 -10.49 3.75
N LEU A 305 -6.20 -11.52 3.92
CA LEU A 305 -7.30 -11.86 3.02
C LEU A 305 -8.44 -10.82 3.08
N LEU A 306 -8.79 -10.34 4.27
CA LEU A 306 -9.71 -9.22 4.45
C LEU A 306 -9.20 -7.94 3.77
N ASN A 307 -7.89 -7.65 3.84
CA ASN A 307 -7.31 -6.52 3.12
C ASN A 307 -7.45 -6.69 1.60
N VAL A 308 -7.27 -7.90 1.06
CA VAL A 308 -7.48 -8.20 -0.37
C VAL A 308 -8.96 -8.08 -0.76
N ALA A 309 -9.90 -8.55 0.07
CA ALA A 309 -11.34 -8.38 -0.16
C ALA A 309 -11.76 -6.90 -0.08
N ASP A 310 -11.36 -6.17 0.96
CA ASP A 310 -11.55 -4.71 1.08
C ASP A 310 -11.03 -3.97 -0.17
N GLU A 311 -9.87 -4.38 -0.70
CA GLU A 311 -9.24 -3.80 -1.89
C GLU A 311 -9.95 -4.17 -3.18
N ALA A 312 -10.37 -5.43 -3.37
CA ALA A 312 -11.17 -5.89 -4.51
C ALA A 312 -12.55 -5.22 -4.53
N HIS A 313 -13.23 -5.16 -3.39
CA HIS A 313 -14.50 -4.46 -3.22
C HIS A 313 -14.36 -2.94 -3.48
N SER A 314 -13.33 -2.29 -2.90
CA SER A 314 -13.03 -0.88 -3.19
C SER A 314 -12.72 -0.66 -4.68
N HIS A 315 -12.01 -1.59 -5.31
CA HIS A 315 -11.72 -1.59 -6.74
C HIS A 315 -12.99 -1.73 -7.59
N ARG A 316 -13.93 -2.61 -7.22
CA ARG A 316 -15.26 -2.70 -7.85
C ARG A 316 -16.02 -1.38 -7.73
N GLY A 317 -16.11 -0.80 -6.53
CA GLY A 317 -16.78 0.50 -6.33
C GLY A 317 -16.17 1.62 -7.18
N ARG A 318 -14.84 1.68 -7.27
CA ARG A 318 -14.12 2.59 -8.20
C ARG A 318 -14.42 2.27 -9.67
N ARG A 319 -14.46 1.00 -10.08
CA ARG A 319 -14.81 0.57 -11.44
C ARG A 319 -16.24 0.96 -11.81
N GLU A 320 -17.19 0.81 -10.90
CA GLU A 320 -18.59 1.23 -11.12
C GLU A 320 -18.71 2.76 -11.24
N GLN A 321 -17.99 3.53 -10.42
CA GLN A 321 -17.91 4.99 -10.57
C GLN A 321 -17.28 5.42 -11.91
N VAL A 322 -16.21 4.76 -12.34
CA VAL A 322 -15.55 5.02 -13.63
C VAL A 322 -16.45 4.59 -14.80
N TRP A 323 -17.08 3.41 -14.74
CA TRP A 323 -17.96 2.89 -15.79
C TRP A 323 -19.25 3.70 -15.91
N ALA A 324 -19.84 4.18 -14.80
CA ALA A 324 -20.97 5.10 -14.82
C ALA A 324 -20.65 6.42 -15.56
N SER A 325 -19.37 6.79 -15.65
CA SER A 325 -18.89 7.96 -16.40
C SER A 325 -18.50 7.68 -17.87
N MET A 326 -18.42 6.42 -18.31
CA MET A 326 -17.83 6.05 -19.62
C MET A 326 -18.63 4.99 -20.40
N ASN A 327 -19.55 5.45 -21.26
CA ASN A 327 -20.21 4.58 -22.27
C ASN A 327 -19.33 4.39 -23.53
N ALA A 328 -18.46 3.37 -23.57
CA ALA A 328 -18.04 2.70 -24.82
C ALA A 328 -17.10 1.48 -24.65
N THR A 329 -17.67 0.27 -24.82
CA THR A 329 -17.06 -1.02 -25.25
C THR A 329 -15.90 -1.69 -24.45
N PRO A 330 -15.92 -3.04 -24.30
CA PRO A 330 -14.91 -3.79 -23.56
C PRO A 330 -13.75 -4.28 -24.44
N LEU A 331 -12.56 -4.40 -23.85
CA LEU A 331 -11.47 -5.25 -24.36
C LEU A 331 -11.09 -6.29 -23.31
N TRP A 332 -10.91 -7.53 -23.77
CA TRP A 332 -11.00 -8.75 -22.98
C TRP A 332 -9.65 -9.17 -22.39
N TYR A 333 -9.63 -9.55 -21.10
CA TYR A 333 -8.42 -9.92 -20.35
C TYR A 333 -8.55 -11.34 -19.79
N ALA A 334 -8.50 -12.35 -20.67
CA ALA A 334 -8.59 -13.78 -20.29
C ALA A 334 -8.06 -14.73 -21.39
N SER A 335 -7.05 -14.33 -22.18
CA SER A 335 -6.47 -15.23 -23.17
C SER A 335 -5.59 -16.30 -22.51
N PHE A 336 -5.67 -17.53 -23.01
CA PHE A 336 -4.94 -18.71 -22.51
C PHE A 336 -3.41 -18.53 -22.43
N ASP A 337 -2.84 -17.63 -23.23
CA ASP A 337 -1.42 -17.24 -23.21
C ASP A 337 -1.03 -16.42 -21.97
N HIS A 338 -1.98 -15.73 -21.31
CA HIS A 338 -1.75 -15.00 -20.07
C HIS A 338 -1.58 -15.96 -18.89
N THR A 339 -2.50 -16.92 -18.75
CA THR A 339 -2.48 -17.96 -17.71
C THR A 339 -1.21 -18.81 -17.77
N LEU A 340 -0.76 -19.19 -18.98
CA LEU A 340 0.48 -19.95 -19.18
C LEU A 340 1.78 -19.17 -18.86
N ARG A 341 1.73 -17.83 -18.78
CA ARG A 341 2.88 -17.00 -18.38
C ARG A 341 2.94 -16.77 -16.88
N LEU A 342 1.80 -16.74 -16.18
CA LEU A 342 1.71 -16.62 -14.71
C LEU A 342 2.32 -17.86 -14.02
N PHE A 343 1.89 -19.07 -14.40
CA PHE A 343 2.40 -20.32 -13.83
C PHE A 343 3.91 -20.57 -14.03
N ARG A 344 4.61 -19.78 -14.85
CA ARG A 344 6.03 -19.97 -15.17
C ARG A 344 6.99 -19.02 -14.43
N LYS A 345 6.47 -18.14 -13.57
CA LYS A 345 7.26 -17.15 -12.78
C LYS A 345 6.89 -17.08 -11.28
N ALA A 346 6.00 -17.95 -10.80
CA ALA A 346 5.32 -17.78 -9.51
C ALA A 346 6.18 -18.12 -8.28
N ASP A 347 6.98 -17.15 -7.82
CA ASP A 347 7.13 -16.92 -6.38
C ASP A 347 6.00 -15.94 -5.98
N VAL A 348 5.06 -16.43 -5.16
CA VAL A 348 3.65 -15.97 -5.10
C VAL A 348 3.42 -14.71 -4.26
N GLY A 349 2.40 -13.90 -4.60
CA GLY A 349 1.97 -12.77 -3.76
C GLY A 349 0.47 -12.41 -3.83
N PRO A 350 -0.02 -11.54 -2.91
CA PRO A 350 -1.45 -11.24 -2.74
C PRO A 350 -2.20 -10.64 -3.96
N ARG A 351 -1.49 -10.25 -5.02
CA ARG A 351 -2.06 -9.66 -6.24
C ARG A 351 -2.70 -10.71 -7.15
N ASP A 352 -2.17 -11.92 -7.15
CA ASP A 352 -2.70 -13.03 -7.95
C ASP A 352 -4.10 -13.39 -7.44
N LEU A 353 -4.26 -13.46 -6.11
CA LEU A 353 -5.56 -13.63 -5.44
C LEU A 353 -6.59 -12.55 -5.81
N GLN A 354 -6.19 -11.27 -5.91
CA GLN A 354 -7.09 -10.19 -6.35
C GLN A 354 -7.60 -10.41 -7.78
N SER A 355 -6.73 -10.86 -8.69
CA SER A 355 -7.09 -11.21 -10.07
C SER A 355 -8.05 -12.42 -10.15
N LEU A 356 -7.85 -13.41 -9.28
CA LEU A 356 -8.73 -14.58 -9.17
C LEU A 356 -10.12 -14.21 -8.64
N LEU A 357 -10.21 -13.30 -7.65
CA LEU A 357 -11.49 -12.78 -7.16
C LEU A 357 -12.24 -11.99 -8.24
N ASP A 358 -11.57 -11.05 -8.92
CA ASP A 358 -12.14 -10.31 -10.06
C ASP A 358 -12.62 -11.26 -11.19
N ARG A 359 -12.04 -12.47 -11.33
CA ARG A 359 -12.51 -13.53 -12.25
C ARG A 359 -13.73 -14.27 -11.71
N CYS A 360 -13.71 -14.71 -10.44
CA CYS A 360 -14.80 -15.46 -9.78
C CYS A 360 -16.17 -14.77 -9.89
N GLU A 361 -16.19 -13.44 -9.96
CA GLU A 361 -17.40 -12.62 -10.00
C GLU A 361 -17.99 -12.44 -11.41
N ASP A 362 -17.35 -12.92 -12.49
CA ASP A 362 -17.92 -12.81 -13.83
C ASP A 362 -19.18 -13.70 -13.94
N PRO A 363 -20.39 -13.13 -14.07
CA PRO A 363 -21.64 -13.91 -14.06
C PRO A 363 -21.82 -14.78 -15.31
N ARG A 364 -20.86 -14.74 -16.25
CA ARG A 364 -20.83 -15.54 -17.48
C ARG A 364 -20.00 -16.82 -17.32
N LEU A 365 -19.35 -17.05 -16.17
CA LEU A 365 -18.59 -18.27 -15.93
C LEU A 365 -19.49 -19.51 -15.90
N SER A 366 -19.03 -20.59 -16.53
CA SER A 366 -19.62 -21.90 -16.33
C SER A 366 -19.25 -22.48 -14.95
N PRO A 367 -20.05 -23.40 -14.38
CA PRO A 367 -19.73 -24.03 -13.10
C PRO A 367 -18.34 -24.68 -13.05
N ALA A 368 -17.89 -25.27 -14.15
CA ALA A 368 -16.56 -25.88 -14.24
C ALA A 368 -15.43 -24.82 -14.14
N GLN A 369 -15.58 -23.67 -14.79
CA GLN A 369 -14.61 -22.58 -14.69
C GLN A 369 -14.62 -21.95 -13.29
N LYS A 370 -15.79 -21.89 -12.64
CA LYS A 370 -15.86 -21.42 -11.25
C LYS A 370 -15.08 -22.35 -10.31
N THR A 371 -15.30 -23.66 -10.40
CA THR A 371 -14.54 -24.65 -9.62
C THR A 371 -13.04 -24.65 -9.93
N GLU A 372 -12.64 -24.37 -11.17
CA GLU A 372 -11.23 -24.21 -11.55
C GLU A 372 -10.60 -22.98 -10.84
N ILE A 373 -11.30 -21.83 -10.82
CA ILE A 373 -10.82 -20.63 -10.12
C ILE A 373 -10.86 -20.80 -8.60
N GLU A 374 -11.88 -21.47 -8.04
CA GLU A 374 -11.95 -21.81 -6.61
C GLU A 374 -10.73 -22.68 -6.20
N ALA A 375 -10.32 -23.63 -7.04
CA ALA A 375 -9.11 -24.43 -6.81
C ALA A 375 -7.81 -23.63 -6.99
N GLU A 376 -7.75 -22.69 -7.95
CA GLU A 376 -6.63 -21.73 -8.07
C GLU A 376 -6.51 -20.89 -6.78
N VAL A 377 -7.62 -20.36 -6.25
CA VAL A 377 -7.66 -19.58 -5.00
C VAL A 377 -7.20 -20.39 -3.80
N GLU A 378 -7.69 -21.63 -3.64
CA GLU A 378 -7.27 -22.52 -2.55
C GLU A 378 -5.76 -22.83 -2.61
N ALA A 379 -5.19 -23.01 -3.81
CA ALA A 379 -3.76 -23.23 -3.99
C ALA A 379 -2.91 -22.00 -3.60
N GLU A 380 -3.33 -20.79 -3.99
CA GLU A 380 -2.66 -19.54 -3.58
C GLU A 380 -2.72 -19.34 -2.05
N ILE A 381 -3.87 -19.66 -1.43
CA ILE A 381 -4.04 -19.64 0.03
C ILE A 381 -3.18 -20.70 0.72
N GLU A 382 -3.03 -21.90 0.15
CA GLU A 382 -2.06 -22.90 0.64
C GLU A 382 -0.65 -22.34 0.60
N ILE A 383 -0.22 -21.68 -0.49
CA ILE A 383 1.12 -21.11 -0.59
C ILE A 383 1.34 -20.02 0.48
N LEU A 384 0.37 -19.13 0.71
CA LEU A 384 0.41 -18.17 1.82
C LEU A 384 0.50 -18.86 3.20
N TRP A 385 -0.20 -19.98 3.39
CA TRP A 385 -0.10 -20.80 4.60
C TRP A 385 1.15 -21.70 4.65
N ARG A 386 1.94 -21.83 3.59
CA ARG A 386 3.23 -22.55 3.60
C ARG A 386 4.45 -21.62 3.70
N THR A 387 4.33 -20.36 3.27
CA THR A 387 5.41 -19.36 3.26
C THR A 387 5.56 -18.61 4.60
N ASP A 388 6.76 -18.56 5.18
CA ASP A 388 7.02 -17.82 6.42
C ASP A 388 6.90 -16.32 6.21
N GLU A 389 5.99 -15.66 6.93
CA GLU A 389 5.76 -14.23 6.82
C GLU A 389 6.88 -13.37 7.44
N MET A 390 7.83 -13.96 8.19
CA MET A 390 8.91 -13.24 8.86
C MET A 390 10.25 -13.32 8.11
N ARG A 391 10.81 -12.17 7.73
CA ARG A 391 12.20 -12.09 7.22
C ARG A 391 13.17 -12.50 8.33
N GLN A 392 14.02 -13.50 8.06
CA GLN A 392 15.02 -13.96 9.03
C GLN A 392 16.22 -13.01 9.17
N GLN A 393 16.49 -12.17 8.16
CA GLN A 393 17.56 -11.18 8.14
C GLN A 393 16.99 -9.79 7.84
N LYS A 394 17.69 -8.71 8.23
CA LYS A 394 17.33 -7.34 7.87
C LYS A 394 17.42 -7.17 6.35
N PRO A 395 16.43 -6.54 5.71
CA PRO A 395 16.51 -6.29 4.28
C PRO A 395 17.69 -5.35 4.00
N THR A 396 18.46 -5.69 2.98
CA THR A 396 19.49 -4.79 2.46
C THR A 396 18.85 -3.57 1.79
N VAL A 397 19.60 -2.46 1.65
CA VAL A 397 19.15 -1.30 0.84
C VAL A 397 18.84 -1.75 -0.60
N MET A 398 19.56 -2.75 -1.10
CA MET A 398 19.35 -3.32 -2.44
C MET A 398 18.02 -4.06 -2.57
N GLU A 399 17.61 -4.85 -1.58
CA GLU A 399 16.26 -5.44 -1.56
C GLU A 399 15.15 -4.38 -1.56
N GLU A 400 15.34 -3.27 -0.82
CA GLU A 400 14.39 -2.15 -0.82
C GLU A 400 14.32 -1.49 -2.21
N ILE A 401 15.45 -1.29 -2.90
CA ILE A 401 15.50 -0.75 -4.27
C ILE A 401 14.70 -1.65 -5.21
N MET A 402 14.99 -2.96 -5.22
CA MET A 402 14.32 -3.91 -6.12
C MET A 402 12.81 -3.97 -5.84
N THR A 403 12.41 -4.04 -4.56
CA THR A 403 10.99 -4.04 -4.16
C THR A 403 10.26 -2.75 -4.58
N GLY A 404 10.95 -1.60 -4.57
CA GLY A 404 10.38 -0.33 -5.04
C GLY A 404 10.18 -0.29 -6.56
N LEU A 405 11.09 -0.90 -7.32
CA LEU A 405 11.05 -0.94 -8.78
C LEU A 405 9.91 -1.82 -9.33
N ASP A 406 9.53 -2.87 -8.59
CA ASP A 406 8.44 -3.79 -8.97
C ASP A 406 7.10 -3.07 -9.24
N TYR A 407 6.74 -2.06 -8.43
CA TYR A 407 5.48 -1.31 -8.61
C TYR A 407 5.36 -0.65 -9.99
N PHE A 408 6.48 -0.25 -10.60
CA PHE A 408 6.46 0.31 -11.96
C PHE A 408 6.07 -0.74 -12.99
N ARG A 409 6.72 -1.91 -12.93
CA ARG A 409 6.51 -3.03 -13.84
C ARG A 409 5.09 -3.61 -13.73
N PHE A 410 4.58 -3.77 -12.52
CA PHE A 410 3.28 -4.42 -12.28
C PHE A 410 2.07 -3.47 -12.40
N SER A 411 2.27 -2.15 -12.29
CA SER A 411 1.16 -1.22 -12.12
C SER A 411 1.38 0.14 -12.77
N LEU A 412 2.42 0.90 -12.37
CA LEU A 412 2.48 2.33 -12.66
C LEU A 412 2.63 2.65 -14.16
N PHE A 413 3.31 1.80 -14.95
CA PHE A 413 3.44 2.04 -16.39
C PHE A 413 2.08 2.09 -17.10
N GLU A 414 1.15 1.20 -16.77
CA GLU A 414 -0.18 1.21 -17.39
C GLU A 414 -1.11 2.23 -16.71
N ALA A 415 -0.96 2.45 -15.41
CA ALA A 415 -1.73 3.44 -14.65
C ALA A 415 -1.48 4.88 -15.16
N VAL A 416 -0.23 5.24 -15.45
CA VAL A 416 0.14 6.54 -16.04
C VAL A 416 -0.50 6.74 -17.41
N CYS A 417 -0.40 5.73 -18.30
CA CYS A 417 -1.04 5.78 -19.62
C CYS A 417 -2.56 5.98 -19.51
N THR A 418 -3.18 5.24 -18.60
CA THR A 418 -4.63 5.29 -18.32
C THR A 418 -5.05 6.65 -17.77
N THR A 419 -4.27 7.21 -16.83
CA THR A 419 -4.53 8.53 -16.22
C THR A 419 -4.50 9.65 -17.26
N TYR A 420 -3.52 9.64 -18.19
CA TYR A 420 -3.50 10.63 -19.28
C TYR A 420 -4.69 10.46 -20.23
N ARG A 421 -5.12 9.22 -20.55
CA ARG A 421 -6.34 8.99 -21.35
C ARG A 421 -7.59 9.52 -20.65
N TYR A 422 -7.74 9.33 -19.34
CA TYR A 422 -8.87 9.90 -18.58
C TYR A 422 -8.87 11.42 -18.64
N ALA A 423 -7.71 12.05 -18.47
CA ALA A 423 -7.57 13.50 -18.59
C ALA A 423 -7.94 13.99 -20.00
N GLU A 424 -7.45 13.33 -21.05
CA GLU A 424 -7.72 13.69 -22.45
C GLU A 424 -9.20 13.52 -22.82
N ASN A 425 -9.79 12.37 -22.50
CA ASN A 425 -11.21 12.07 -22.77
C ASN A 425 -12.17 12.99 -21.99
N SER A 426 -11.72 13.59 -20.88
CA SER A 426 -12.53 14.55 -20.10
C SER A 426 -12.61 15.94 -20.76
N LEU A 427 -11.80 16.22 -21.78
CA LEU A 427 -11.79 17.51 -22.49
C LEU A 427 -12.48 17.38 -23.86
N ASN A 428 -13.70 17.90 -23.98
CA ASN A 428 -14.47 17.98 -25.24
C ASN A 428 -13.89 18.97 -26.30
N VAL A 429 -12.60 19.28 -26.22
CA VAL A 429 -11.89 20.26 -27.07
C VAL A 429 -10.46 19.80 -27.32
N SER A 430 -9.88 20.24 -28.45
CA SER A 430 -8.53 19.87 -28.92
C SER A 430 -7.38 20.52 -28.12
N VAL A 431 -7.47 20.49 -26.79
CA VAL A 431 -6.44 21.02 -25.88
C VAL A 431 -5.37 19.96 -25.66
N LYS A 432 -4.14 20.24 -26.09
CA LYS A 432 -3.00 19.35 -25.87
C LYS A 432 -2.64 19.31 -24.38
N ILE A 433 -2.95 18.20 -23.72
CA ILE A 433 -2.59 17.99 -22.31
C ILE A 433 -1.07 17.83 -22.16
N PRO A 434 -0.38 18.67 -21.38
CA PRO A 434 1.06 18.51 -21.11
C PRO A 434 1.31 17.28 -20.24
N SER A 435 2.51 16.70 -20.32
CA SER A 435 2.92 15.66 -19.37
C SER A 435 3.34 16.31 -18.05
N PHE A 436 2.60 16.03 -16.97
CA PHE A 436 2.70 16.69 -15.67
C PHE A 436 2.97 15.73 -14.50
N ILE A 437 2.73 14.42 -14.68
CA ILE A 437 3.01 13.40 -13.65
C ILE A 437 4.54 13.23 -13.55
N LYS A 438 5.06 13.10 -12.33
CA LYS A 438 6.48 12.80 -12.05
C LYS A 438 6.58 11.89 -10.83
N PHE A 439 7.57 11.02 -10.83
CA PHE A 439 7.84 10.10 -9.72
C PHE A 439 9.21 10.39 -9.12
N GLY A 440 9.30 10.34 -7.79
CA GLY A 440 10.55 10.45 -7.05
C GLY A 440 10.79 9.21 -6.20
N SER A 441 12.06 8.95 -5.86
CA SER A 441 12.44 7.88 -4.92
C SER A 441 13.39 8.41 -3.86
N TRP A 442 13.27 7.88 -2.65
CA TRP A 442 14.21 8.07 -1.54
C TRP A 442 15.09 6.83 -1.33
N ILE A 443 14.75 5.72 -1.98
CA ILE A 443 15.38 4.42 -1.74
C ILE A 443 16.74 4.40 -2.44
N GLY A 444 17.82 4.27 -1.66
CA GLY A 444 19.19 4.45 -2.13
C GLY A 444 19.70 5.90 -2.14
N GLY A 445 18.84 6.90 -1.90
CA GLY A 445 19.21 8.32 -1.85
C GLY A 445 19.24 8.92 -0.44
N ASP A 446 18.27 8.54 0.41
CA ASP A 446 18.17 9.04 1.78
C ASP A 446 19.04 8.24 2.76
N ARG A 447 20.05 8.94 3.29
CA ARG A 447 21.11 8.47 4.18
C ARG A 447 21.03 9.06 5.59
N ASP A 448 20.01 9.87 5.93
CA ASP A 448 19.83 10.42 7.29
C ASP A 448 19.78 9.27 8.31
N GLY A 449 20.88 9.19 9.07
CA GLY A 449 21.16 8.15 10.04
C GLY A 449 20.93 6.73 9.53
N ASN A 450 21.27 6.47 8.26
CA ASN A 450 21.39 5.15 7.65
C ASN A 450 22.78 4.97 7.02
N PRO A 451 23.76 4.38 7.74
CA PRO A 451 25.13 4.24 7.25
C PRO A 451 25.28 3.26 6.07
N PHE A 452 24.25 2.45 5.78
CA PHE A 452 24.29 1.46 4.71
C PHE A 452 23.97 2.02 3.31
N VAL A 453 23.63 3.30 3.20
CA VAL A 453 23.48 3.97 1.91
C VAL A 453 24.82 4.61 1.58
N LEU A 454 25.62 3.97 0.74
CA LEU A 454 26.95 4.47 0.33
C LEU A 454 26.84 5.27 -0.99
N PRO A 455 27.88 6.01 -1.43
CA PRO A 455 27.89 6.65 -2.75
C PRO A 455 27.54 5.68 -3.88
N GLU A 456 28.14 4.49 -3.84
CA GLU A 456 27.98 3.43 -4.83
C GLU A 456 26.55 2.88 -4.82
N THR A 457 25.93 2.79 -3.64
CA THR A 457 24.52 2.39 -3.49
C THR A 457 23.58 3.42 -4.14
N THR A 458 23.88 4.71 -4.00
CA THR A 458 23.12 5.80 -4.62
C THR A 458 23.22 5.75 -6.15
N VAL A 459 24.41 5.52 -6.71
CA VAL A 459 24.60 5.30 -8.16
C VAL A 459 23.88 4.04 -8.63
N MET A 460 24.02 2.93 -7.91
CA MET A 460 23.39 1.65 -8.26
C MET A 460 21.85 1.73 -8.27
N ALA A 461 21.25 2.46 -7.34
CA ALA A 461 19.81 2.71 -7.31
C ALA A 461 19.30 3.39 -8.59
N ALA A 462 19.98 4.47 -9.01
CA ALA A 462 19.63 5.21 -10.22
C ALA A 462 19.87 4.37 -11.50
N LEU A 463 20.95 3.59 -11.54
CA LEU A 463 21.25 2.69 -12.67
C LEU A 463 20.22 1.55 -12.79
N LEU A 464 19.76 0.96 -11.69
CA LEU A 464 18.71 -0.07 -11.73
C LEU A 464 17.35 0.50 -12.17
N ALA A 465 17.03 1.72 -11.73
CA ALA A 465 15.85 2.46 -12.19
C ALA A 465 15.92 2.74 -13.71
N SER A 466 17.08 3.20 -14.19
CA SER A 466 17.37 3.37 -15.62
C SER A 466 17.27 2.05 -16.40
N ARG A 467 17.86 0.96 -15.88
CA ARG A 467 17.79 -0.39 -16.46
C ARG A 467 16.35 -0.82 -16.73
N LEU A 468 15.45 -0.61 -15.75
CA LEU A 468 14.04 -0.99 -15.86
C LEU A 468 13.26 -0.15 -16.88
N ILE A 469 13.44 1.18 -16.93
CA ILE A 469 12.69 1.99 -17.89
C ILE A 469 13.16 1.80 -19.33
N ILE A 470 14.47 1.67 -19.56
CA ILE A 470 15.02 1.38 -20.90
C ILE A 470 14.55 0.01 -21.40
N ALA A 471 14.50 -1.00 -20.51
CA ALA A 471 13.90 -2.31 -20.77
C ALA A 471 12.43 -2.20 -21.22
N GLU A 472 11.60 -1.43 -20.51
CA GLU A 472 10.19 -1.23 -20.86
C GLU A 472 10.03 -0.50 -22.20
N TYR A 473 10.88 0.49 -22.50
CA TYR A 473 10.87 1.15 -23.81
C TYR A 473 11.26 0.19 -24.95
N ILE A 474 12.27 -0.66 -24.77
CA ILE A 474 12.65 -1.69 -25.77
C ILE A 474 11.46 -2.62 -26.04
N ARG A 475 10.77 -3.07 -24.98
CA ARG A 475 9.59 -3.93 -25.07
C ARG A 475 8.42 -3.24 -25.80
N ARG A 476 8.10 -1.98 -25.46
CA ARG A 476 7.03 -1.22 -26.13
C ARG A 476 7.40 -0.81 -27.57
N CYS A 477 8.67 -0.54 -27.86
CA CYS A 477 9.16 -0.35 -29.23
C CYS A 477 8.94 -1.60 -30.07
N ARG A 478 9.19 -2.82 -29.54
CA ARG A 478 8.90 -4.08 -30.24
C ARG A 478 7.40 -4.22 -30.55
N ILE A 479 6.50 -3.92 -29.60
CA ILE A 479 5.05 -3.94 -29.84
C ILE A 479 4.66 -2.95 -30.95
N CYS A 480 5.20 -1.73 -30.94
CA CYS A 480 4.95 -0.76 -32.01
C CYS A 480 5.53 -1.23 -33.36
N GLN A 481 6.73 -1.83 -33.37
CA GLN A 481 7.41 -2.37 -34.54
C GLN A 481 6.62 -3.53 -35.20
N ASP A 482 5.96 -4.34 -34.37
CA ASP A 482 5.14 -5.46 -34.82
C ASP A 482 3.76 -5.00 -35.32
N THR A 483 3.29 -3.82 -34.90
CA THR A 483 1.97 -3.24 -35.25
C THR A 483 2.02 -2.24 -36.42
N LEU A 484 3.04 -1.37 -36.50
CA LEU A 484 3.14 -0.28 -37.46
C LEU A 484 3.85 -0.72 -38.75
N THR A 485 3.18 -1.60 -39.51
CA THR A 485 3.74 -2.31 -40.67
C THR A 485 3.37 -1.66 -42.02
N HIS A 486 3.26 -0.33 -42.06
CA HIS A 486 2.67 0.36 -43.23
C HIS A 486 3.64 0.29 -44.41
N SER A 487 3.11 -0.03 -45.58
CA SER A 487 3.91 -0.13 -46.80
C SER A 487 3.90 1.21 -47.55
N LEU A 488 5.08 1.66 -48.02
CA LEU A 488 5.23 2.76 -48.98
C LEU A 488 4.48 2.54 -50.30
N LEU A 489 4.05 1.30 -50.59
CA LEU A 489 3.22 0.96 -51.75
C LEU A 489 1.72 1.23 -51.53
N ILE A 490 1.30 1.52 -50.29
CA ILE A 490 -0.11 1.60 -49.87
C ILE A 490 -0.39 2.93 -49.15
N CYS A 491 0.55 3.41 -48.34
CA CYS A 491 0.42 4.59 -47.50
C CYS A 491 1.49 5.62 -47.88
N GLU A 492 1.10 6.89 -47.94
CA GLU A 492 2.07 7.99 -47.91
C GLU A 492 2.74 8.07 -46.53
N VAL A 493 3.91 8.71 -46.47
CA VAL A 493 4.72 8.87 -45.24
C VAL A 493 5.36 10.25 -45.28
N ALA A 494 5.39 10.96 -44.15
CA ALA A 494 5.89 12.32 -44.10
C ALA A 494 7.39 12.41 -44.52
N PRO A 495 7.78 13.37 -45.38
CA PRO A 495 9.15 13.50 -45.87
C PRO A 495 10.20 13.54 -44.75
N GLU A 496 9.91 14.22 -43.64
CA GLU A 496 10.86 14.38 -42.54
C GLU A 496 11.18 13.03 -41.85
N LEU A 497 10.24 12.08 -41.85
CA LEU A 497 10.50 10.73 -41.34
C LEU A 497 11.40 9.93 -42.30
N LEU A 498 11.24 10.11 -43.62
CA LEU A 498 12.06 9.45 -44.63
C LEU A 498 13.49 10.00 -44.65
N GLU A 499 13.66 11.32 -44.52
CA GLU A 499 14.96 11.98 -44.37
C GLU A 499 15.70 11.48 -43.12
N SER A 500 15.01 11.45 -41.98
CA SER A 500 15.55 10.91 -40.73
C SER A 500 15.94 9.43 -40.85
N LEU A 501 15.12 8.63 -41.56
CA LEU A 501 15.40 7.23 -41.78
C LEU A 501 16.61 7.00 -42.71
N GLU A 502 16.89 7.91 -43.64
CA GLU A 502 18.06 7.78 -44.54
C GLU A 502 19.39 8.00 -43.78
N GLU A 503 19.44 8.93 -42.82
CA GLU A 503 20.58 9.03 -41.91
C GLU A 503 20.71 7.78 -41.01
N ASP A 504 19.58 7.28 -40.50
CA ASP A 504 19.55 6.05 -39.70
C ASP A 504 20.03 4.83 -40.50
N LYS A 505 19.72 4.70 -41.79
CA LYS A 505 20.24 3.63 -42.67
C LYS A 505 21.76 3.62 -42.74
N LYS A 506 22.42 4.79 -42.79
CA LYS A 506 23.90 4.89 -42.78
C LYS A 506 24.49 4.31 -41.49
N VAL A 507 23.78 4.46 -40.36
CA VAL A 507 24.15 3.82 -39.08
C VAL A 507 23.87 2.31 -39.15
N MET A 508 22.69 1.89 -39.61
CA MET A 508 22.31 0.47 -39.74
C MET A 508 23.25 -0.34 -40.63
N GLN A 509 23.79 0.24 -41.71
CA GLN A 509 24.77 -0.44 -42.59
C GLN A 509 26.05 -0.85 -41.86
N LYS A 510 26.47 -0.08 -40.85
CA LYS A 510 27.63 -0.36 -40.00
C LYS A 510 27.35 -1.50 -39.01
N ILE A 511 26.08 -1.71 -38.62
CA ILE A 511 25.65 -2.68 -37.61
C ILE A 511 25.31 -4.03 -38.28
N PRO A 512 26.09 -5.11 -38.09
CA PRO A 512 25.87 -6.40 -38.77
C PRO A 512 24.47 -6.98 -38.51
N ALA A 513 23.98 -6.84 -37.27
CA ALA A 513 22.67 -7.34 -36.85
C ALA A 513 21.47 -6.62 -37.49
N LEU A 514 21.65 -5.42 -38.04
CA LEU A 514 20.60 -4.62 -38.69
C LEU A 514 20.72 -4.59 -40.22
N ARG A 515 21.94 -4.78 -40.77
CA ARG A 515 22.23 -4.70 -42.21
C ARG A 515 21.27 -5.52 -43.08
N HIS A 516 21.00 -6.78 -42.72
CA HIS A 516 20.12 -7.66 -43.50
C HIS A 516 18.65 -7.22 -43.48
N GLN A 517 18.22 -6.47 -42.45
CA GLN A 517 16.83 -6.05 -42.28
C GLN A 517 16.46 -4.80 -43.07
N ILE A 518 17.46 -3.98 -43.45
CA ILE A 518 17.24 -2.84 -44.36
C ILE A 518 16.56 -3.33 -45.65
N ALA A 519 17.11 -4.38 -46.27
CA ALA A 519 16.55 -4.98 -47.47
C ALA A 519 15.24 -5.75 -47.22
N SER A 520 15.07 -6.36 -46.04
CA SER A 520 13.86 -7.14 -45.73
C SER A 520 12.62 -6.27 -45.45
N PHE A 521 12.81 -5.03 -44.99
CA PHE A 521 11.73 -4.12 -44.58
C PHE A 521 11.83 -2.75 -45.27
N GLU A 522 12.49 -2.65 -46.42
CA GLU A 522 12.71 -1.38 -47.14
C GLU A 522 11.41 -0.61 -47.42
N GLN A 523 10.32 -1.33 -47.66
CA GLN A 523 8.99 -0.78 -47.90
C GLN A 523 8.23 -0.40 -46.61
N GLU A 524 8.77 -0.69 -45.41
CA GLU A 524 8.10 -0.50 -44.10
C GLU A 524 8.84 0.52 -43.21
N PRO A 525 8.76 1.83 -43.50
CA PRO A 525 9.60 2.86 -42.87
C PRO A 525 9.35 3.02 -41.36
N TYR A 526 8.11 2.91 -40.89
CA TYR A 526 7.81 2.95 -39.44
C TYR A 526 8.47 1.79 -38.69
N ARG A 527 8.39 0.57 -39.23
CA ARG A 527 9.02 -0.63 -38.67
C ARG A 527 10.54 -0.50 -38.66
N LEU A 528 11.15 0.00 -39.73
CA LEU A 528 12.59 0.27 -39.78
C LEU A 528 13.01 1.32 -38.74
N LYS A 529 12.32 2.48 -38.68
CA LYS A 529 12.61 3.54 -37.72
C LYS A 529 12.54 3.03 -36.28
N LEU A 530 11.46 2.34 -35.91
CA LEU A 530 11.29 1.74 -34.57
C LEU A 530 12.38 0.74 -34.22
N ARG A 531 12.94 0.04 -35.21
CA ARG A 531 14.05 -0.88 -34.99
C ARG A 531 15.38 -0.15 -34.72
N VAL A 532 15.60 1.02 -35.32
CA VAL A 532 16.74 1.88 -34.98
C VAL A 532 16.58 2.50 -33.59
N ILE A 533 15.39 3.02 -33.28
CA ILE A 533 15.03 3.51 -31.94
C ILE A 533 15.34 2.44 -30.89
N ARG A 534 14.88 1.20 -31.12
CA ARG A 534 15.13 0.06 -30.24
C ARG A 534 16.62 -0.25 -30.10
N HIS A 535 17.39 -0.23 -31.18
CA HIS A 535 18.83 -0.46 -31.12
C HIS A 535 19.60 0.61 -30.34
N ARG A 536 19.19 1.89 -30.46
CA ARG A 536 19.76 2.99 -29.66
C ARG A 536 19.49 2.80 -28.17
N LEU A 537 18.31 2.31 -27.80
CA LEU A 537 17.97 1.95 -26.42
C LEU A 537 18.75 0.71 -25.94
N GLU A 538 18.92 -0.32 -26.78
CA GLU A 538 19.76 -1.49 -26.49
C GLU A 538 21.21 -1.07 -26.16
N GLN A 539 21.75 -0.02 -26.81
CA GLN A 539 23.09 0.50 -26.50
C GLN A 539 23.15 1.22 -25.14
N ILE A 540 22.15 2.02 -24.78
CA ILE A 540 22.06 2.63 -23.44
C ILE A 540 22.02 1.54 -22.36
N LEU A 541 21.21 0.50 -22.58
CA LEU A 541 21.09 -0.63 -21.66
C LEU A 541 22.42 -1.36 -21.45
N ARG A 542 23.26 -1.47 -22.49
CA ARG A 542 24.63 -1.99 -22.37
C ARG A 542 25.52 -1.14 -21.49
N SER A 543 25.51 0.18 -21.68
CA SER A 543 26.32 1.10 -20.86
C SER A 543 25.89 1.07 -19.40
N VAL A 544 24.58 1.04 -19.13
CA VAL A 544 24.02 0.88 -17.78
C VAL A 544 24.43 -0.47 -17.16
N ASN A 545 24.30 -1.57 -17.91
CA ASN A 545 24.70 -2.90 -17.43
C ASN A 545 26.21 -3.03 -17.20
N ALA A 546 27.05 -2.42 -18.05
CA ALA A 546 28.50 -2.37 -17.84
C ALA A 546 28.84 -1.66 -16.53
N ARG A 547 28.27 -0.48 -16.28
CA ARG A 547 28.49 0.26 -15.03
C ARG A 547 27.95 -0.47 -13.80
N LEU A 548 26.80 -1.14 -13.91
CA LEU A 548 26.29 -2.01 -12.85
C LEU A 548 27.25 -3.17 -12.55
N ARG A 549 27.87 -3.79 -13.56
CA ARG A 549 28.88 -4.85 -13.36
C ARG A 549 30.13 -4.35 -12.66
N GLU A 550 30.63 -3.16 -13.00
CA GLU A 550 31.77 -2.51 -12.32
C GLU A 550 31.49 -2.32 -10.82
N LEU A 551 30.27 -1.91 -10.45
CA LEU A 551 29.84 -1.72 -9.07
C LEU A 551 29.51 -3.04 -8.34
N GLY A 552 29.86 -4.21 -8.89
CA GLY A 552 29.56 -5.52 -8.31
C GLY A 552 28.09 -5.97 -8.45
N GLY A 553 27.30 -5.25 -9.25
CA GLY A 553 25.88 -5.51 -9.47
C GLY A 553 25.58 -6.69 -10.42
N SER A 554 26.59 -7.42 -10.89
CA SER A 554 26.45 -8.65 -11.68
C SER A 554 25.68 -9.77 -10.98
N ASN A 555 25.57 -9.71 -9.65
CA ASN A 555 24.82 -10.67 -8.83
C ASN A 555 23.31 -10.34 -8.75
N TYR A 556 22.86 -9.17 -9.20
CA TYR A 556 21.44 -8.84 -9.25
C TYR A 556 20.85 -9.33 -10.58
N SER A 557 20.18 -10.48 -10.46
CA SER A 557 19.66 -11.34 -11.52
C SER A 557 19.05 -10.62 -12.74
N ASP A 558 19.08 -11.33 -13.87
CA ASP A 558 18.33 -10.98 -15.08
C ASP A 558 16.80 -11.11 -14.89
N GLU A 559 16.30 -11.27 -13.65
CA GLU A 559 14.88 -11.44 -13.35
C GLU A 559 14.04 -10.19 -13.68
N LEU A 560 14.67 -9.00 -13.64
CA LEU A 560 14.08 -7.75 -14.16
C LEU A 560 14.03 -7.70 -15.70
N LEU A 561 14.73 -8.59 -16.39
CA LEU A 561 14.92 -8.61 -17.84
C LEU A 561 14.31 -9.85 -18.54
N ILE A 562 13.63 -10.76 -17.83
CA ILE A 562 13.14 -12.06 -18.36
C ILE A 562 12.30 -11.93 -19.64
N ASP A 563 11.61 -10.80 -19.81
CA ASP A 563 10.73 -10.54 -20.96
C ASP A 563 11.46 -9.86 -22.15
N ILE A 564 12.75 -9.55 -21.99
CA ILE A 564 13.66 -9.19 -23.08
C ILE A 564 14.36 -10.47 -23.55
N GLU A 565 13.78 -11.11 -24.58
CA GLU A 565 14.60 -11.94 -25.46
C GLU A 565 15.75 -11.09 -26.01
N TYR A 566 16.97 -11.33 -25.52
CA TYR A 566 18.23 -11.48 -26.25
C TYR A 566 19.42 -11.28 -25.30
N ASN A 567 20.49 -12.03 -25.56
CA ASN A 567 21.78 -11.89 -24.88
C ASN A 567 22.44 -10.56 -25.32
N ILE A 568 22.02 -9.44 -24.72
CA ILE A 568 22.39 -8.08 -25.16
C ILE A 568 23.91 -7.83 -25.09
N ASP A 569 24.68 -8.61 -24.33
CA ASP A 569 26.12 -8.43 -24.18
C ASP A 569 26.98 -8.86 -25.40
N GLU A 570 26.43 -9.57 -26.39
CA GLU A 570 27.21 -10.13 -27.51
C GLU A 570 26.73 -9.70 -28.93
N ILE A 571 26.77 -8.39 -29.25
CA ILE A 571 26.83 -7.95 -30.67
C ILE A 571 28.18 -7.27 -30.92
N PRO A 572 29.13 -7.94 -31.60
CA PRO A 572 30.42 -7.34 -31.93
C PRO A 572 30.30 -6.19 -32.93
N GLY A 573 31.12 -5.14 -32.77
CA GLY A 573 31.51 -4.25 -33.87
C GLY A 573 31.35 -2.74 -33.72
N LEU A 574 30.75 -2.23 -32.63
CA LEU A 574 30.70 -0.78 -32.33
C LEU A 574 30.91 -0.52 -30.83
N ASP A 575 31.42 0.67 -30.49
CA ASP A 575 31.33 1.23 -29.14
C ASP A 575 29.85 1.50 -28.82
N PRO A 576 29.29 0.98 -27.70
CA PRO A 576 27.93 1.30 -27.27
C PRO A 576 27.62 2.80 -27.23
N LYS A 577 28.61 3.66 -26.96
CA LYS A 577 28.42 5.13 -26.92
C LYS A 577 28.14 5.75 -28.30
N GLU A 578 28.70 5.22 -29.38
CA GLU A 578 28.46 5.75 -30.74
C GLU A 578 27.06 5.41 -31.27
N GLY A 579 26.44 4.34 -30.76
CA GLY A 579 25.13 3.87 -31.18
C GLY A 579 23.96 4.27 -30.27
N ALA A 580 24.19 4.99 -29.16
CA ALA A 580 23.18 5.34 -28.16
C ALA A 580 22.49 6.70 -28.44
N TYR A 581 21.34 6.97 -27.81
CA TYR A 581 20.87 8.36 -27.68
C TYR A 581 21.70 9.11 -26.64
N ALA A 582 22.02 10.37 -26.92
CA ALA A 582 22.71 11.24 -25.96
C ALA A 582 21.84 11.63 -24.74
N ASN A 583 20.51 11.62 -24.87
CA ASN A 583 19.55 11.93 -23.81
C ASN A 583 18.12 11.50 -24.22
N GLU A 584 17.15 11.63 -23.30
CA GLU A 584 15.76 11.26 -23.57
C GLU A 584 15.04 12.15 -24.61
N GLU A 585 15.57 13.32 -24.95
CA GLU A 585 14.95 14.27 -25.90
C GLU A 585 15.10 13.76 -27.34
N GLY A 586 16.24 13.15 -27.68
CA GLY A 586 16.44 12.49 -28.98
C GLY A 586 15.50 11.29 -29.20
N PHE A 587 15.27 10.50 -28.15
CA PHE A 587 14.29 9.40 -28.16
C PHE A 587 12.86 9.91 -28.36
N LEU A 588 12.47 10.94 -27.61
CA LEU A 588 11.16 11.57 -27.76
C LEU A 588 10.96 12.25 -29.12
N HIS A 589 12.03 12.81 -29.71
CA HIS A 589 11.98 13.40 -31.05
C HIS A 589 11.66 12.33 -32.10
N ASP A 590 12.39 11.21 -32.10
CA ASP A 590 12.16 10.10 -33.05
C ASP A 590 10.73 9.52 -32.94
N LEU A 591 10.18 9.40 -31.73
CA LEU A 591 8.79 8.96 -31.53
C LEU A 591 7.76 10.00 -32.02
N LYS A 592 8.01 11.29 -31.77
CA LYS A 592 7.13 12.38 -32.22
C LYS A 592 7.16 12.56 -33.73
N LEU A 593 8.24 12.18 -34.40
CA LEU A 593 8.34 12.15 -35.85
C LEU A 593 7.41 11.07 -36.45
N ILE A 594 7.32 9.89 -35.79
CA ILE A 594 6.35 8.84 -36.15
C ILE A 594 4.91 9.31 -35.90
N ASP A 595 4.61 9.90 -34.73
CA ASP A 595 3.26 10.44 -34.43
C ASP A 595 2.84 11.52 -35.45
N LYS A 596 3.72 12.48 -35.74
CA LYS A 596 3.47 13.51 -36.77
C LYS A 596 3.16 12.89 -38.14
N SER A 597 3.93 11.89 -38.55
CA SER A 597 3.76 11.23 -39.85
C SER A 597 2.43 10.47 -39.93
N LEU A 598 2.08 9.68 -38.90
CA LEU A 598 0.79 8.97 -38.86
C LEU A 598 -0.39 9.96 -38.94
N ARG A 599 -0.35 11.05 -38.18
CA ARG A 599 -1.42 12.07 -38.21
C ARG A 599 -1.50 12.82 -39.53
N ALA A 600 -0.37 13.09 -40.18
CA ALA A 600 -0.35 13.68 -41.52
C ALA A 600 -1.04 12.79 -42.58
N CYS A 601 -1.05 11.47 -42.37
CA CYS A 601 -1.69 10.48 -43.24
C CYS A 601 -3.14 10.12 -42.83
N GLY A 602 -3.67 10.72 -41.75
CA GLY A 602 -5.00 10.41 -41.21
C GLY A 602 -5.08 9.16 -40.32
N ASP A 603 -3.94 8.60 -39.91
CA ASP A 603 -3.83 7.43 -39.05
C ASP A 603 -3.86 7.77 -37.55
N ASP A 604 -4.64 8.79 -37.15
CA ASP A 604 -4.77 9.24 -35.76
C ASP A 604 -5.11 8.10 -34.78
N ARG A 605 -5.96 7.14 -35.19
CA ARG A 605 -6.30 5.96 -34.37
C ARG A 605 -5.09 5.10 -34.01
N LEU A 606 -4.06 5.07 -34.85
CA LEU A 606 -2.83 4.33 -34.59
C LEU A 606 -1.83 5.17 -33.79
N ALA A 607 -1.76 6.47 -34.07
CA ALA A 607 -1.00 7.44 -33.28
C ALA A 607 -1.47 7.45 -31.81
N ASP A 608 -2.78 7.53 -31.57
CA ASP A 608 -3.42 7.56 -30.25
C ASP A 608 -3.48 6.20 -29.52
N SER A 609 -2.93 5.14 -30.12
CA SER A 609 -2.82 3.81 -29.54
C SER A 609 -1.50 3.62 -28.78
N LYS A 610 -0.76 2.53 -29.01
CA LYS A 610 0.46 2.17 -28.27
C LYS A 610 1.65 3.12 -28.48
N LEU A 611 1.66 3.89 -29.56
CA LEU A 611 2.67 4.93 -29.76
C LEU A 611 2.51 6.08 -28.76
N LYS A 612 1.28 6.58 -28.56
CA LYS A 612 0.99 7.61 -27.55
C LYS A 612 1.32 7.16 -26.13
N ASP A 613 1.03 5.90 -25.79
CA ASP A 613 1.46 5.32 -24.51
C ASP A 613 2.99 5.43 -24.35
N LEU A 614 3.75 5.01 -25.36
CA LEU A 614 5.21 5.08 -25.33
C LEU A 614 5.74 6.52 -25.24
N ILE A 615 5.12 7.48 -25.94
CA ILE A 615 5.46 8.91 -25.83
C ILE A 615 5.16 9.43 -24.42
N ARG A 616 3.99 9.12 -23.84
CA ARG A 616 3.61 9.55 -22.47
C ARG A 616 4.55 8.99 -21.41
N LEU A 617 5.00 7.74 -21.56
CA LEU A 617 6.01 7.15 -20.69
C LEU A 617 7.37 7.87 -20.85
N GLY A 618 7.83 8.08 -22.09
CA GLY A 618 9.05 8.84 -22.38
C GLY A 618 9.07 10.24 -21.77
N GLU A 619 7.94 10.95 -21.83
CA GLU A 619 7.80 12.30 -21.25
C GLU A 619 7.69 12.30 -19.72
N THR A 620 7.15 11.24 -19.12
CA THR A 620 6.93 11.12 -17.66
C THR A 620 8.17 10.60 -16.93
N PHE A 621 8.87 9.62 -17.52
CA PHE A 621 9.90 8.83 -16.87
C PHE A 621 11.32 9.07 -17.41
N GLY A 622 11.46 9.62 -18.62
CA GLY A 622 12.76 9.83 -19.28
C GLY A 622 13.61 8.57 -19.31
N PHE A 623 14.93 8.70 -19.23
CA PHE A 623 15.86 7.55 -19.07
C PHE A 623 16.17 7.19 -17.61
N HIS A 624 15.55 7.86 -16.63
CA HIS A 624 15.86 7.73 -15.21
C HIS A 624 14.78 7.01 -14.37
N LEU A 625 13.60 6.75 -14.95
CA LEU A 625 12.40 6.20 -14.30
C LEU A 625 11.81 7.09 -13.21
N CYS A 626 12.57 7.37 -12.16
CA CYS A 626 12.15 8.27 -11.07
C CYS A 626 13.34 9.12 -10.64
N SER A 627 13.08 10.37 -10.28
CA SER A 627 14.14 11.25 -9.79
C SER A 627 14.50 10.86 -8.36
N LEU A 628 15.77 10.58 -8.10
CA LEU A 628 16.24 10.28 -6.75
C LEU A 628 16.33 11.60 -5.96
N ASP A 629 15.75 11.64 -4.77
CA ASP A 629 16.06 12.67 -3.77
C ASP A 629 17.20 12.13 -2.89
N VAL A 630 18.24 12.95 -2.68
CA VAL A 630 19.35 12.64 -1.76
C VAL A 630 19.10 13.39 -0.46
N ARG A 631 19.19 12.75 0.70
CA ARG A 631 18.92 13.40 2.01
C ARG A 631 20.04 13.12 3.02
N GLN A 632 20.56 14.16 3.66
CA GLN A 632 21.55 14.06 4.75
C GLN A 632 21.24 15.09 5.86
N GLU A 633 21.76 14.91 7.07
CA GLU A 633 21.63 15.85 8.19
C GLU A 633 22.64 17.01 8.08
N SER A 634 22.16 18.24 8.32
CA SER A 634 22.95 19.50 8.31
C SER A 634 24.28 19.42 9.06
N THR A 635 24.28 18.81 10.26
CA THR A 635 25.48 18.72 11.12
C THR A 635 26.64 17.94 10.51
N VAL A 636 26.37 17.11 9.49
CA VAL A 636 27.39 16.38 8.72
C VAL A 636 28.00 17.29 7.65
N HIS A 637 27.20 18.19 7.07
CA HIS A 637 27.66 19.20 6.10
C HIS A 637 28.56 20.24 6.76
N SER A 638 28.14 20.84 7.87
CA SER A 638 28.89 21.92 8.52
C SER A 638 30.28 21.48 8.97
N LYS A 639 30.42 20.22 9.44
CA LYS A 639 31.72 19.61 9.78
C LYS A 639 32.59 19.37 8.55
N ALA A 640 32.02 18.83 7.48
CA ALA A 640 32.74 18.62 6.23
C ALA A 640 33.22 19.94 5.63
N VAL A 641 32.38 20.99 5.68
CA VAL A 641 32.75 22.35 5.25
C VAL A 641 33.86 22.93 6.13
N GLY A 642 33.78 22.79 7.46
CA GLY A 642 34.84 23.25 8.36
C GLY A 642 36.19 22.59 8.10
N GLU A 643 36.21 21.27 7.95
CA GLU A 643 37.42 20.50 7.59
C GLU A 643 37.96 20.93 6.20
N CYS A 644 37.08 21.06 5.20
CA CYS A 644 37.48 21.52 3.86
C CYS A 644 38.06 22.95 3.88
N MET A 645 37.40 23.90 4.56
CA MET A 645 37.86 25.29 4.63
C MET A 645 39.18 25.42 5.40
N GLN A 646 39.39 24.61 6.44
CA GLN A 646 40.65 24.57 7.18
C GLN A 646 41.79 24.02 6.29
N LEU A 647 41.59 22.89 5.62
CA LEU A 647 42.58 22.30 4.71
C LEU A 647 42.89 23.18 3.48
N LEU A 648 41.92 24.00 3.04
CA LEU A 648 42.09 25.00 1.98
C LEU A 648 42.72 26.32 2.47
N GLY A 649 42.88 26.52 3.78
CA GLY A 649 43.39 27.76 4.36
C GLY A 649 42.43 28.96 4.26
N MET A 650 41.12 28.71 4.11
CA MET A 650 40.07 29.73 4.01
C MET A 650 39.59 30.25 5.37
N THR A 651 39.67 29.42 6.42
CA THR A 651 39.32 29.77 7.79
C THR A 651 39.96 28.74 8.75
N GLU A 652 40.42 29.15 9.93
CA GLU A 652 41.02 28.22 10.90
C GLU A 652 39.97 27.42 11.67
N ASP A 653 38.87 28.07 12.03
CA ASP A 653 37.66 27.49 12.62
C ASP A 653 36.44 28.08 11.88
N TYR A 654 35.60 27.19 11.35
CA TYR A 654 34.38 27.55 10.64
C TYR A 654 33.15 27.48 11.57
N GLU A 655 33.16 26.57 12.55
CA GLU A 655 31.99 26.29 13.37
C GLU A 655 31.67 27.47 14.31
N SER A 656 32.68 28.16 14.82
CA SER A 656 32.54 29.33 15.70
C SER A 656 32.19 30.66 15.01
N LEU A 657 32.17 30.70 13.68
CA LEU A 657 31.75 31.88 12.92
C LEU A 657 30.27 32.22 13.16
N SER A 658 29.92 33.50 13.11
CA SER A 658 28.51 33.92 13.11
C SER A 658 27.81 33.46 11.83
N GLU A 659 26.49 33.35 11.85
CA GLU A 659 25.71 32.93 10.67
C GLU A 659 25.94 33.86 9.47
N SER A 660 26.01 35.18 9.71
CA SER A 660 26.33 36.16 8.67
C SER A 660 27.73 35.94 8.07
N ASP A 661 28.73 35.63 8.90
CA ASP A 661 30.10 35.38 8.44
C ASP A 661 30.20 34.07 7.64
N LYS A 662 29.43 33.03 8.03
CA LYS A 662 29.32 31.77 7.30
C LYS A 662 28.71 31.98 5.92
N ILE A 663 27.56 32.65 5.86
CA ILE A 663 26.88 33.00 4.61
C ILE A 663 27.83 33.79 3.69
N GLN A 664 28.52 34.81 4.22
CA GLN A 664 29.44 35.63 3.44
C GLN A 664 30.62 34.80 2.90
N LYS A 665 31.34 34.06 3.76
CA LYS A 665 32.49 33.24 3.34
C LYS A 665 32.12 32.17 2.31
N LEU A 666 30.95 31.52 2.46
CA LEU A 666 30.44 30.55 1.48
C LEU A 666 30.11 31.23 0.13
N ALA A 667 29.44 32.38 0.16
CA ALA A 667 29.10 33.12 -1.05
C ALA A 667 30.35 33.67 -1.78
N GLU A 668 31.37 34.10 -1.05
CA GLU A 668 32.69 34.49 -1.58
C GLU A 668 33.42 33.30 -2.21
N ALA A 669 33.47 32.16 -1.51
CA ALA A 669 34.12 30.94 -2.03
C ALA A 669 33.45 30.42 -3.31
N LEU A 670 32.12 30.36 -3.35
CA LEU A 670 31.34 29.94 -4.54
C LEU A 670 31.59 30.83 -5.77
N CYS A 671 32.01 32.09 -5.57
CA CYS A 671 32.32 33.03 -6.64
C CYS A 671 33.71 32.80 -7.27
N LEU A 672 34.56 31.95 -6.68
CA LEU A 672 35.89 31.58 -7.16
C LEU A 672 35.85 30.28 -8.00
N PRO A 673 36.84 30.02 -8.87
CA PRO A 673 37.00 28.71 -9.49
C PRO A 673 37.37 27.65 -8.43
N PRO A 674 36.78 26.44 -8.46
CA PRO A 674 37.09 25.40 -7.49
C PRO A 674 38.54 24.87 -7.64
N PRO A 675 39.24 24.56 -6.54
CA PRO A 675 40.64 24.13 -6.54
C PRO A 675 40.79 22.64 -6.91
N VAL A 676 40.21 22.22 -8.03
CA VAL A 676 40.07 20.80 -8.42
C VAL A 676 41.40 20.05 -8.47
N ASP A 677 42.47 20.69 -8.95
CA ASP A 677 43.83 20.11 -9.03
C ASP A 677 44.41 19.72 -7.66
N LYS A 678 43.85 20.23 -6.57
CA LYS A 678 44.27 19.92 -5.19
C LYS A 678 43.36 18.90 -4.51
N LEU A 679 42.19 18.60 -5.09
CA LEU A 679 41.11 17.88 -4.40
C LEU A 679 41.54 16.47 -3.95
N GLU A 680 42.22 15.71 -4.80
CA GLU A 680 42.69 14.35 -4.49
C GLU A 680 43.65 14.33 -3.28
N ALA A 681 44.66 15.20 -3.27
CA ALA A 681 45.63 15.35 -2.18
C ALA A 681 45.06 16.03 -0.91
N LEU A 682 43.86 16.60 -0.99
CA LEU A 682 43.09 17.11 0.15
C LEU A 682 42.21 16.00 0.72
N GLU A 683 41.53 15.21 -0.12
CA GLU A 683 40.69 14.09 0.29
C GLU A 683 41.47 13.03 1.08
N GLU A 684 42.71 12.71 0.70
CA GLU A 684 43.60 11.81 1.46
C GLU A 684 43.83 12.23 2.92
N LYS A 685 43.64 13.51 3.25
CA LYS A 685 43.84 14.08 4.60
C LYS A 685 42.54 14.25 5.39
N MET A 686 41.39 14.10 4.73
CA MET A 686 40.08 14.30 5.33
C MET A 686 39.64 13.07 6.13
N THR A 687 38.77 13.29 7.12
CA THR A 687 38.05 12.21 7.79
C THR A 687 37.20 11.38 6.82
N GLU A 688 37.01 10.08 7.12
CA GLU A 688 36.13 9.17 6.37
C GLU A 688 34.70 9.74 6.22
N SER A 689 34.20 10.44 7.24
CA SER A 689 32.89 11.11 7.20
C SER A 689 32.83 12.20 6.12
N THR A 690 33.87 13.03 6.03
CA THR A 690 33.96 14.09 5.01
C THR A 690 34.16 13.50 3.62
N GLN A 691 35.08 12.54 3.46
CA GLN A 691 35.27 11.79 2.21
C GLN A 691 33.95 11.19 1.71
N GLN A 692 33.14 10.60 2.61
CA GLN A 692 31.83 10.05 2.25
C GLN A 692 30.88 11.14 1.73
N VAL A 693 30.79 12.31 2.38
CA VAL A 693 29.95 13.44 1.92
C VAL A 693 30.38 13.95 0.55
N LEU A 694 31.68 14.10 0.32
CA LEU A 694 32.23 14.49 -0.98
C LEU A 694 31.93 13.43 -2.06
N GLY A 695 32.04 12.14 -1.70
CA GLY A 695 31.62 11.01 -2.53
C GLY A 695 30.15 11.07 -2.96
N ILE A 696 29.26 11.64 -2.15
CA ILE A 696 27.84 11.84 -2.53
C ILE A 696 27.65 12.96 -3.54
N CYS A 697 28.42 14.04 -3.42
CA CYS A 697 28.41 15.07 -4.44
C CYS A 697 28.88 14.49 -5.78
N LYS A 698 29.96 13.69 -5.77
CA LYS A 698 30.46 12.96 -6.96
C LYS A 698 29.42 11.98 -7.52
N ALA A 699 28.73 11.19 -6.68
CA ALA A 699 27.67 10.28 -7.10
C ALA A 699 26.49 11.02 -7.75
N VAL A 700 26.06 12.16 -7.19
CA VAL A 700 25.03 13.03 -7.77
C VAL A 700 25.48 13.54 -9.15
N ALA A 701 26.73 13.99 -9.30
CA ALA A 701 27.26 14.40 -10.60
C ALA A 701 27.30 13.25 -11.62
N GLU A 702 27.76 12.06 -11.21
CA GLU A 702 27.79 10.86 -12.05
C GLU A 702 26.39 10.53 -12.57
N ILE A 703 25.39 10.43 -11.69
CA ILE A 703 24.00 10.11 -12.04
C ILE A 703 23.42 11.15 -13.03
N MET A 704 23.62 12.43 -12.76
CA MET A 704 23.10 13.51 -13.61
C MET A 704 23.77 13.60 -14.99
N ASN A 705 25.05 13.21 -15.08
CA ASN A 705 25.81 13.26 -16.33
C ASN A 705 25.70 11.96 -17.16
N THR A 706 25.48 10.80 -16.54
CA THR A 706 25.45 9.49 -17.22
C THR A 706 24.04 8.99 -17.56
N ILE A 707 23.03 9.30 -16.75
CA ILE A 707 21.66 8.78 -16.93
C ILE A 707 20.74 9.87 -17.50
N SER A 708 20.57 10.98 -16.77
CA SER A 708 19.78 12.13 -17.22
C SER A 708 19.98 13.30 -16.24
N LYS A 709 19.96 14.54 -16.76
CA LYS A 709 20.00 15.77 -15.93
C LYS A 709 18.83 15.86 -14.93
N LYS A 710 17.76 15.06 -15.12
CA LYS A 710 16.56 14.99 -14.27
C LYS A 710 16.58 13.80 -13.29
N ALA A 711 17.64 12.98 -13.31
CA ALA A 711 17.75 11.77 -12.49
C ALA A 711 17.92 12.05 -10.99
N ILE A 712 18.38 13.25 -10.61
CA ILE A 712 18.33 13.77 -9.24
C ILE A 712 17.27 14.88 -9.20
N SER A 713 16.35 14.82 -8.22
CA SER A 713 15.30 15.82 -8.02
C SER A 713 15.75 16.93 -7.09
N SER A 714 16.25 16.57 -5.91
CA SER A 714 16.61 17.52 -4.86
C SER A 714 17.62 16.93 -3.87
N TYR A 715 18.49 17.78 -3.33
CA TYR A 715 19.28 17.48 -2.15
C TYR A 715 18.56 18.05 -0.93
N VAL A 716 18.05 17.18 -0.07
CA VAL A 716 17.28 17.52 1.15
C VAL A 716 18.23 17.62 2.35
N ILE A 717 18.13 18.73 3.10
CA ILE A 717 18.94 18.96 4.30
C ILE A 717 18.07 18.79 5.54
N SER A 718 18.20 17.64 6.20
CA SER A 718 17.53 17.30 7.46
C SER A 718 18.03 18.20 8.59
N MET A 719 17.18 18.51 9.57
CA MET A 719 17.51 19.41 10.70
C MET A 719 18.04 20.78 10.24
N THR A 720 17.38 21.43 9.27
CA THR A 720 17.77 22.80 8.86
C THR A 720 17.34 23.83 9.90
N ARG A 721 18.25 24.76 10.25
CA ARG A 721 18.02 25.88 11.19
C ARG A 721 18.52 27.24 10.71
N GLN A 722 19.40 27.23 9.72
CA GLN A 722 20.23 28.36 9.31
C GLN A 722 20.34 28.37 7.78
N ALA A 723 20.57 29.54 7.19
CA ALA A 723 20.70 29.73 5.74
C ALA A 723 22.02 29.15 5.22
N SER A 724 23.08 29.24 6.03
CA SER A 724 24.41 28.67 5.78
C SER A 724 24.34 27.20 5.38
N HIS A 725 23.52 26.37 6.05
CA HIS A 725 23.36 24.95 5.70
C HIS A 725 23.05 24.70 4.21
N VAL A 726 22.25 25.56 3.57
CA VAL A 726 21.93 25.44 2.13
C VAL A 726 23.16 25.78 1.27
N LEU A 727 23.91 26.81 1.67
CA LEU A 727 25.15 27.22 1.02
C LEU A 727 26.30 26.20 1.26
N GLU A 728 26.31 25.49 2.38
CA GLU A 728 27.28 24.43 2.70
C GLU A 728 27.19 23.28 1.70
N VAL A 729 25.97 22.81 1.38
CA VAL A 729 25.77 21.78 0.34
C VAL A 729 26.19 22.28 -1.04
N LEU A 730 25.90 23.55 -1.37
CA LEU A 730 26.35 24.14 -2.64
C LEU A 730 27.88 24.25 -2.70
N PHE A 731 28.55 24.61 -1.61
CA PHE A 731 30.02 24.66 -1.50
C PHE A 731 30.65 23.27 -1.67
N LEU A 732 30.12 22.25 -0.99
CA LEU A 732 30.61 20.87 -1.12
C LEU A 732 30.44 20.33 -2.57
N SER A 733 29.33 20.68 -3.22
CA SER A 733 29.11 20.38 -4.64
C SER A 733 30.04 21.15 -5.57
N TRP A 734 30.31 22.43 -5.30
CA TRP A 734 31.24 23.27 -6.06
C TRP A 734 32.68 22.75 -5.96
N LEU A 735 33.12 22.37 -4.75
CA LEU A 735 34.46 21.87 -4.47
C LEU A 735 34.77 20.56 -5.22
N THR A 736 33.76 19.70 -5.39
CA THR A 736 33.94 18.32 -5.89
C THR A 736 33.52 18.10 -7.33
N CYS A 737 32.62 18.91 -7.88
CA CYS A 737 31.89 18.57 -9.10
C CYS A 737 31.77 19.74 -10.08
N GLN A 738 32.69 19.78 -11.06
CA GLN A 738 32.61 20.71 -12.20
C GLN A 738 31.25 20.65 -12.91
N GLY A 739 30.69 21.80 -13.25
CA GLY A 739 29.41 21.90 -13.95
C GLY A 739 28.16 21.43 -13.18
N LEU A 740 28.20 21.18 -11.86
CA LEU A 740 26.99 21.07 -11.02
C LEU A 740 26.53 22.43 -10.49
N THR A 741 27.44 23.19 -9.89
CA THR A 741 27.24 24.57 -9.40
C THR A 741 28.53 25.35 -9.68
N GLU A 742 28.52 26.18 -10.72
CA GLU A 742 29.72 26.85 -11.21
C GLU A 742 29.38 28.24 -11.75
N ARG A 743 30.29 29.20 -11.52
CA ARG A 743 30.23 30.50 -12.17
C ARG A 743 31.17 30.51 -13.37
N LYS A 744 30.62 30.69 -14.57
CA LYS A 744 31.39 30.74 -15.82
C LYS A 744 32.32 31.96 -15.84
N VAL A 745 33.35 31.90 -16.69
CA VAL A 745 34.23 33.05 -17.00
C VAL A 745 33.45 34.26 -17.55
N SER A 746 32.29 34.06 -18.17
CA SER A 746 31.37 35.13 -18.60
C SER A 746 30.65 35.85 -17.44
N GLY A 747 30.80 35.38 -16.20
CA GLY A 747 30.13 35.90 -15.01
C GLY A 747 28.77 35.26 -14.70
N GLU A 748 28.19 34.54 -15.67
CA GLU A 748 26.93 33.80 -15.54
C GLU A 748 27.05 32.58 -14.61
N TRP A 749 25.95 32.25 -13.91
CA TRP A 749 25.85 31.02 -13.14
C TRP A 749 25.33 29.85 -13.98
N GLN A 750 25.91 28.68 -13.76
CA GLN A 750 25.40 27.40 -14.23
C GLN A 750 25.22 26.48 -13.02
N ALA A 751 23.97 26.28 -12.63
CA ALA A 751 23.59 25.43 -11.51
C ALA A 751 22.54 24.39 -11.93
N LYS A 752 22.68 23.16 -11.42
CA LYS A 752 21.76 22.05 -11.67
C LYS A 752 21.19 21.45 -10.39
N LEU A 753 21.88 21.63 -9.26
CA LEU A 753 21.51 21.04 -7.98
C LEU A 753 20.46 21.89 -7.27
N VAL A 754 19.23 21.38 -7.15
CA VAL A 754 18.19 21.97 -6.30
C VAL A 754 18.41 21.51 -4.86
N VAL A 755 18.62 22.45 -3.94
CA VAL A 755 18.78 22.19 -2.51
C VAL A 755 17.49 22.56 -1.78
N SER A 756 16.97 21.65 -0.96
CA SER A 756 15.68 21.73 -0.27
C SER A 756 15.93 21.69 1.25
N PRO A 757 15.87 22.82 1.98
CA PRO A 757 15.90 22.80 3.43
C PRO A 757 14.69 22.05 3.98
N LEU A 758 14.93 21.20 4.98
CA LEU A 758 13.90 20.46 5.70
C LEU A 758 13.85 20.93 7.17
N PHE A 759 12.71 21.54 7.53
CA PHE A 759 12.40 21.98 8.89
C PHE A 759 11.50 20.93 9.57
N GLU A 760 11.96 20.32 10.67
CA GLU A 760 11.36 19.08 11.22
C GLU A 760 10.79 19.22 12.63
N THR A 761 11.39 20.05 13.48
CA THR A 761 10.94 20.30 14.86
C THR A 761 10.21 21.63 14.97
N ILE A 762 9.51 21.89 16.08
CA ILE A 762 8.83 23.17 16.32
C ILE A 762 9.84 24.34 16.32
N PRO A 763 10.97 24.27 17.04
CA PRO A 763 12.01 25.30 16.94
C PRO A 763 12.53 25.52 15.52
N ASP A 764 12.70 24.47 14.71
CA ASP A 764 13.15 24.64 13.31
C ASP A 764 12.09 25.39 12.48
N LEU A 765 10.80 25.16 12.72
CA LEU A 765 9.68 25.88 12.06
C LEU A 765 9.58 27.35 12.53
N GLU A 766 9.97 27.64 13.77
CA GLU A 766 10.00 29.01 14.32
C GLU A 766 11.18 29.84 13.75
N HIS A 767 12.33 29.23 13.50
CA HIS A 767 13.51 29.89 12.91
C HIS A 767 13.50 29.91 11.37
N MET A 768 12.66 29.08 10.74
CA MET A 768 12.47 29.02 9.28
C MET A 768 12.27 30.38 8.59
N PRO A 769 11.50 31.35 9.13
CA PRO A 769 11.33 32.66 8.49
C PRO A 769 12.65 33.41 8.34
N GLU A 770 13.42 33.54 9.42
CA GLU A 770 14.73 34.20 9.42
C GLU A 770 15.71 33.50 8.46
N ALA A 771 15.77 32.17 8.51
CA ALA A 771 16.65 31.39 7.64
C ALA A 771 16.29 31.55 6.14
N LEU A 772 15.01 31.62 5.78
CA LEU A 772 14.60 31.85 4.39
C LEU A 772 14.79 33.31 3.95
N GLU A 773 14.55 34.29 4.83
CA GLU A 773 14.79 35.71 4.55
C GLU A 773 16.29 36.00 4.32
N GLN A 774 17.17 35.45 5.16
CA GLN A 774 18.63 35.56 4.97
C GLN A 774 19.11 34.85 3.70
N LEU A 775 18.57 33.66 3.41
CA LEU A 775 18.92 32.88 2.21
C LEU A 775 18.51 33.59 0.92
N LEU A 776 17.27 34.08 0.83
CA LEU A 776 16.76 34.78 -0.35
C LEU A 776 17.24 36.24 -0.45
N GLY A 777 17.71 36.83 0.66
CA GLY A 777 18.45 38.09 0.67
C GLY A 777 19.87 37.97 0.10
N ASN A 778 20.42 36.76 -0.01
CA ASN A 778 21.77 36.55 -0.54
C ASN A 778 21.78 36.58 -2.07
N SER A 779 22.48 37.57 -2.66
CA SER A 779 22.54 37.76 -4.12
C SER A 779 23.23 36.63 -4.89
N THR A 780 24.25 35.99 -4.30
CA THR A 780 24.90 34.79 -4.86
C THR A 780 23.93 33.62 -4.91
N TYR A 781 23.20 33.35 -3.82
CA TYR A 781 22.18 32.30 -3.79
C TYR A 781 21.06 32.56 -4.79
N MET A 782 20.52 33.79 -4.84
CA MET A 782 19.47 34.16 -5.79
C MET A 782 19.89 33.93 -7.25
N SER A 783 21.14 34.23 -7.59
CA SER A 783 21.69 33.98 -8.94
C SER A 783 21.82 32.48 -9.26
N ILE A 784 22.23 31.67 -8.28
CA ILE A 784 22.27 30.20 -8.38
C ILE A 784 20.85 29.63 -8.52
N LEU A 785 19.89 30.14 -7.74
CA LEU A 785 18.50 29.72 -7.74
C LEU A 785 17.84 30.02 -9.09
N GLU A 786 18.05 31.21 -9.65
CA GLU A 786 17.60 31.55 -11.01
C GLU A 786 18.17 30.58 -12.05
N ALA A 787 19.48 30.26 -11.99
CA ALA A 787 20.12 29.30 -12.88
C ALA A 787 19.56 27.85 -12.76
N THR A 788 19.04 27.46 -11.58
CA THR A 788 18.31 26.17 -11.40
C THR A 788 16.82 26.22 -11.83
N GLY A 789 16.32 27.38 -12.26
CA GLY A 789 14.95 27.57 -12.74
C GLY A 789 14.03 28.40 -11.85
N GLY A 790 14.56 29.11 -10.85
CA GLY A 790 13.83 30.12 -10.07
C GLY A 790 12.72 29.57 -9.17
N VAL A 791 12.89 28.35 -8.65
CA VAL A 791 11.93 27.70 -7.74
C VAL A 791 12.63 27.23 -6.45
N GLN A 792 12.31 27.88 -5.33
CA GLN A 792 12.72 27.40 -4.01
C GLN A 792 11.85 26.20 -3.62
N GLU A 793 12.46 25.01 -3.49
CA GLU A 793 11.80 23.91 -2.77
C GLU A 793 12.05 24.09 -1.26
N VAL A 794 11.01 23.88 -0.45
CA VAL A 794 11.13 23.80 1.02
C VAL A 794 10.39 22.55 1.48
N MET A 795 11.03 21.72 2.30
CA MET A 795 10.43 20.50 2.83
C MET A 795 9.96 20.71 4.28
N LEU A 796 8.79 20.19 4.60
CA LEU A 796 8.18 20.29 5.93
C LEU A 796 8.05 18.91 6.59
N GLY A 797 8.54 18.81 7.83
CA GLY A 797 8.52 17.59 8.65
C GLY A 797 7.33 17.53 9.61
N TYR A 798 6.45 16.54 9.41
CA TYR A 798 5.22 16.36 10.18
C TYR A 798 5.43 15.52 11.44
N SER A 799 6.14 14.39 11.29
CA SER A 799 6.18 13.36 12.35
C SER A 799 7.03 13.76 13.57
N ASP A 800 8.11 14.51 13.38
CA ASP A 800 9.00 14.92 14.48
C ASP A 800 8.49 16.18 15.20
N SER A 801 7.82 17.13 14.51
CA SER A 801 7.12 18.25 15.15
C SER A 801 5.93 17.77 15.99
N CYS A 802 5.18 16.76 15.50
CA CYS A 802 4.14 16.09 16.27
C CYS A 802 4.69 15.35 17.51
N LYS A 803 5.85 14.70 17.40
CA LYS A 803 6.54 14.11 18.56
C LYS A 803 6.92 15.18 19.61
N ASP A 804 7.22 16.41 19.18
CA ASP A 804 7.64 17.48 20.08
C ASP A 804 6.48 18.20 20.81
N GLY A 805 5.53 18.77 20.08
CA GLY A 805 4.42 19.57 20.67
C GLY A 805 3.03 18.96 20.56
N GLY A 806 2.90 17.73 20.07
CA GLY A 806 1.61 17.07 19.85
C GLY A 806 0.93 17.47 18.53
N ILE A 807 -0.16 16.78 18.20
CA ILE A 807 -0.77 16.84 16.87
C ILE A 807 -1.39 18.20 16.52
N ALA A 808 -1.98 18.90 17.48
CA ALA A 808 -2.66 20.18 17.25
C ALA A 808 -1.67 21.29 16.88
N ALA A 809 -0.64 21.49 17.71
CA ALA A 809 0.41 22.49 17.47
C ALA A 809 1.24 22.13 16.23
N SER A 810 1.60 20.85 16.03
CA SER A 810 2.27 20.42 14.80
C SER A 810 1.45 20.74 13.55
N ALA A 811 0.20 20.28 13.47
CA ALA A 811 -0.64 20.49 12.29
C ALA A 811 -0.87 21.98 11.99
N PHE A 812 -1.08 22.80 13.01
CA PHE A 812 -1.33 24.23 12.82
C PHE A 812 -0.06 25.05 12.56
N ASN A 813 1.07 24.75 13.21
CA ASN A 813 2.35 25.39 12.89
C ASN A 813 2.81 25.03 11.46
N LEU A 814 2.52 23.81 10.98
CA LEU A 814 2.75 23.42 9.58
C LEU A 814 1.80 24.12 8.59
N TYR A 815 0.58 24.45 9.01
CA TYR A 815 -0.34 25.29 8.22
C TYR A 815 0.19 26.73 8.11
N LYS A 816 0.54 27.35 9.24
CA LYS A 816 1.16 28.69 9.30
C LYS A 816 2.47 28.75 8.50
N ALA A 817 3.34 27.75 8.63
CA ALA A 817 4.63 27.67 7.94
C ALA A 817 4.49 27.78 6.41
N GLN A 818 3.51 27.11 5.82
CA GLN A 818 3.26 27.18 4.37
C GLN A 818 2.87 28.59 3.91
N GLU A 819 2.10 29.33 4.71
CA GLU A 819 1.75 30.72 4.39
C GLU A 819 2.95 31.66 4.52
N VAL A 820 3.79 31.46 5.54
CA VAL A 820 5.02 32.24 5.74
C VAL A 820 6.02 31.98 4.60
N ILE A 821 6.24 30.73 4.19
CA ILE A 821 7.05 30.39 3.01
C ILE A 821 6.52 31.10 1.76
N ARG A 822 5.21 31.06 1.54
CA ARG A 822 4.56 31.72 0.39
C ARG A 822 4.73 33.25 0.45
N LYS A 823 4.65 33.86 1.64
CA LYS A 823 4.85 35.30 1.83
C LYS A 823 6.30 35.69 1.50
N ILE A 824 7.27 35.06 2.16
CA ILE A 824 8.70 35.36 2.00
C ILE A 824 9.15 35.15 0.55
N THR A 825 8.79 34.03 -0.07
CA THR A 825 9.16 33.76 -1.48
C THR A 825 8.51 34.74 -2.45
N LYS A 826 7.25 35.13 -2.23
CA LYS A 826 6.57 36.17 -3.03
C LYS A 826 7.21 37.54 -2.87
N GLU A 827 7.61 37.92 -1.66
CA GLU A 827 8.32 39.19 -1.39
C GLU A 827 9.72 39.21 -2.03
N ALA A 828 10.40 38.06 -2.07
CA ALA A 828 11.66 37.87 -2.80
C ALA A 828 11.50 37.71 -4.34
N GLY A 829 10.28 37.67 -4.88
CA GLY A 829 10.02 37.45 -6.32
C GLY A 829 10.25 36.01 -6.81
N VAL A 830 10.38 35.05 -5.90
CA VAL A 830 10.70 33.64 -6.15
C VAL A 830 9.44 32.78 -6.12
N LYS A 831 9.40 31.69 -6.90
CA LYS A 831 8.32 30.68 -6.82
C LYS A 831 8.65 29.65 -5.75
N SER A 832 7.72 29.37 -4.83
CA SER A 832 7.85 28.26 -3.88
C SER A 832 7.39 26.92 -4.47
N ARG A 833 7.97 25.82 -4.00
CA ARG A 833 7.38 24.47 -4.06
C ARG A 833 7.48 23.83 -2.68
N ILE A 834 6.35 23.55 -2.04
CA ILE A 834 6.36 22.84 -0.76
C ILE A 834 6.47 21.34 -1.01
N PHE A 835 7.40 20.70 -0.29
CA PHE A 835 7.58 19.26 -0.24
C PHE A 835 7.05 18.74 1.10
N HIS A 836 5.89 18.07 1.06
CA HIS A 836 5.26 17.51 2.25
C HIS A 836 5.94 16.18 2.62
N GLY A 837 6.66 16.15 3.74
CA GLY A 837 7.37 14.96 4.20
C GLY A 837 6.46 13.86 4.76
N ARG A 838 7.11 12.75 5.18
CA ARG A 838 6.42 11.64 5.84
C ARG A 838 5.65 12.13 7.06
N GLY A 839 4.36 11.87 7.04
CA GLY A 839 3.46 12.13 8.14
C GLY A 839 2.34 13.13 7.87
N GLY A 840 2.40 13.86 6.75
CA GLY A 840 1.34 14.79 6.38
C GLY A 840 0.06 14.09 5.93
N THR A 841 -1.09 14.73 6.19
CA THR A 841 -2.44 14.23 5.87
C THR A 841 -2.63 13.83 4.40
N VAL A 842 -1.84 14.42 3.49
CA VAL A 842 -1.79 14.08 2.05
C VAL A 842 -1.15 12.71 1.79
N GLY A 843 -0.03 12.39 2.46
CA GLY A 843 0.81 11.22 2.18
C GLY A 843 0.57 9.99 3.06
N ARG A 844 -0.26 10.09 4.11
CA ARG A 844 -0.56 8.99 5.03
C ARG A 844 -1.77 8.12 4.66
N GLY A 845 -2.55 8.52 3.66
CA GLY A 845 -3.89 7.95 3.42
C GLY A 845 -4.84 8.06 4.63
N ALA A 846 -4.56 8.99 5.56
CA ALA A 846 -5.34 9.19 6.80
C ALA A 846 -6.74 9.79 6.53
N GLY A 847 -6.89 10.40 5.35
CA GLY A 847 -8.16 10.66 4.70
C GLY A 847 -7.98 10.60 3.17
N PRO A 848 -9.02 10.91 2.38
CA PRO A 848 -8.93 10.98 0.93
C PRO A 848 -7.88 12.00 0.48
N THR A 849 -6.96 11.58 -0.41
CA THR A 849 -5.87 12.43 -0.93
C THR A 849 -6.38 13.76 -1.50
N HIS A 850 -7.57 13.75 -2.12
CA HIS A 850 -8.26 14.93 -2.64
C HIS A 850 -8.49 16.00 -1.57
N GLU A 851 -9.16 15.62 -0.47
CA GLU A 851 -9.56 16.52 0.60
C GLU A 851 -8.34 17.06 1.36
N SER A 852 -7.33 16.22 1.57
CA SER A 852 -6.06 16.65 2.18
C SER A 852 -5.30 17.67 1.32
N ILE A 853 -5.44 17.66 0.00
CA ILE A 853 -4.88 18.70 -0.90
C ILE A 853 -5.75 19.97 -0.88
N LEU A 854 -7.08 19.83 -0.89
CA LEU A 854 -8.01 20.96 -0.77
C LEU A 854 -7.89 21.70 0.57
N ALA A 855 -7.48 21.00 1.64
CA ALA A 855 -7.29 21.55 2.97
C ALA A 855 -5.97 22.31 3.19
N GLN A 856 -5.08 22.40 2.17
CA GLN A 856 -3.85 23.19 2.26
C GLN A 856 -4.14 24.71 2.15
N PRO A 857 -3.27 25.58 2.69
CA PRO A 857 -3.46 27.04 2.60
C PRO A 857 -3.62 27.58 1.17
N PRO A 858 -4.44 28.61 0.94
CA PRO A 858 -4.62 29.20 -0.39
C PRO A 858 -3.31 29.69 -1.03
N GLY A 859 -2.91 29.02 -2.10
CA GLY A 859 -1.70 29.34 -2.85
C GLY A 859 -0.44 28.58 -2.42
N SER A 860 -0.49 27.68 -1.43
CA SER A 860 0.68 26.85 -1.09
C SER A 860 1.00 25.78 -2.16
N VAL A 861 0.00 25.47 -3.01
CA VAL A 861 -0.01 24.36 -3.97
C VAL A 861 -0.02 24.81 -5.44
N ASP A 862 0.06 26.13 -5.73
CA ASP A 862 -0.14 26.77 -7.05
C ASP A 862 0.42 26.01 -8.29
N GLY A 863 -0.37 25.07 -8.82
CA GLY A 863 -0.04 24.20 -9.95
C GLY A 863 1.01 23.12 -9.68
N LYS A 864 1.57 23.02 -8.46
CA LYS A 864 2.64 22.07 -8.10
C LYS A 864 2.53 21.63 -6.64
N ILE A 865 2.55 20.31 -6.42
CA ILE A 865 2.74 19.70 -5.09
C ILE A 865 3.78 18.57 -5.21
N LYS A 866 4.61 18.39 -4.17
CA LYS A 866 5.51 17.24 -4.00
C LYS A 866 5.23 16.66 -2.61
N PHE A 867 4.99 15.36 -2.49
CA PHE A 867 4.73 14.73 -1.19
C PHE A 867 5.31 13.32 -1.12
N THR A 868 5.71 12.88 0.07
CA THR A 868 6.24 11.54 0.30
C THR A 868 5.11 10.54 0.51
N GLU A 869 4.95 9.59 -0.41
CA GLU A 869 4.14 8.39 -0.19
C GLU A 869 4.81 7.47 0.86
N GLN A 870 4.02 6.98 1.82
CA GLN A 870 4.50 6.10 2.87
C GLN A 870 4.54 4.63 2.41
N GLY A 871 5.60 3.90 2.76
CA GLY A 871 5.82 2.53 2.28
C GLY A 871 4.70 1.55 2.67
N GLU A 872 4.10 1.75 3.83
CA GLU A 872 2.93 1.01 4.32
C GLU A 872 1.63 1.29 3.55
N VAL A 873 1.59 2.34 2.71
CA VAL A 873 0.44 2.72 1.87
C VAL A 873 0.66 2.36 0.39
N ILE A 874 1.92 2.18 -0.06
CA ILE A 874 2.25 1.94 -1.48
C ILE A 874 1.49 0.73 -2.06
N THR A 875 1.40 -0.39 -1.33
CA THR A 875 0.66 -1.58 -1.83
C THR A 875 -0.81 -1.27 -2.08
N TYR A 876 -1.47 -0.57 -1.15
CA TYR A 876 -2.89 -0.22 -1.22
C TYR A 876 -3.19 0.80 -2.34
N ARG A 877 -2.31 1.78 -2.56
CA ARG A 877 -2.49 2.81 -3.61
C ARG A 877 -2.01 2.38 -4.99
N TYR A 878 -0.94 1.59 -5.07
CA TYR A 878 -0.20 1.34 -6.31
C TYR A 878 0.01 -0.14 -6.64
N GLY A 879 -0.53 -1.08 -5.85
CA GLY A 879 -0.37 -2.52 -6.06
C GLY A 879 -0.96 -3.05 -7.37
N ASN A 880 -2.05 -2.43 -7.86
CA ASN A 880 -2.68 -2.72 -9.15
C ASN A 880 -2.91 -1.44 -9.98
N SER A 881 -2.90 -1.58 -11.31
CA SER A 881 -2.94 -0.46 -12.26
C SER A 881 -4.23 0.39 -12.17
N PRO A 882 -5.45 -0.18 -12.07
CA PRO A 882 -6.66 0.65 -11.97
C PRO A 882 -6.73 1.48 -10.69
N THR A 883 -6.32 0.92 -9.54
CA THR A 883 -6.26 1.67 -8.28
C THR A 883 -5.19 2.75 -8.34
N ALA A 884 -4.02 2.47 -8.93
CA ALA A 884 -2.99 3.48 -9.17
C ALA A 884 -3.50 4.63 -10.05
N ALA A 885 -4.26 4.33 -11.12
CA ALA A 885 -4.85 5.35 -11.98
C ALA A 885 -5.91 6.19 -11.25
N TYR A 886 -6.72 5.57 -10.38
CA TYR A 886 -7.65 6.26 -9.50
C TYR A 886 -6.93 7.22 -8.54
N GLU A 887 -5.93 6.74 -7.79
CA GLU A 887 -5.19 7.57 -6.82
C GLU A 887 -4.44 8.72 -7.48
N LEU A 888 -3.81 8.48 -8.64
CA LEU A 888 -3.22 9.54 -9.47
C LEU A 888 -4.28 10.58 -9.86
N THR A 889 -5.44 10.14 -10.39
CA THR A 889 -6.54 11.03 -10.79
C THR A 889 -7.10 11.86 -9.62
N VAL A 890 -7.24 11.24 -8.45
CA VAL A 890 -7.69 11.88 -7.21
C VAL A 890 -6.71 12.96 -6.76
N GLY A 891 -5.39 12.69 -6.81
CA GLY A 891 -4.34 13.68 -6.54
C GLY A 891 -4.31 14.83 -7.54
N ILE A 892 -4.39 14.53 -8.85
CA ILE A 892 -4.39 15.52 -9.93
C ILE A 892 -5.61 16.45 -9.83
N THR A 893 -6.80 15.90 -9.64
CA THR A 893 -8.04 16.70 -9.53
C THR A 893 -8.07 17.54 -8.26
N GLY A 894 -7.51 17.04 -7.14
CA GLY A 894 -7.32 17.81 -5.91
C GLY A 894 -6.38 19.00 -6.15
N LEU A 895 -5.23 18.75 -6.78
CA LEU A 895 -4.25 19.77 -7.18
C LEU A 895 -4.88 20.85 -8.08
N LEU A 896 -5.64 20.46 -9.11
CA LEU A 896 -6.27 21.40 -10.04
C LEU A 896 -7.30 22.31 -9.34
N LYS A 897 -8.18 21.74 -8.51
CA LYS A 897 -9.16 22.51 -7.71
C LYS A 897 -8.47 23.43 -6.69
N ALA A 898 -7.48 22.92 -5.96
CA ALA A 898 -6.69 23.69 -5.00
C ALA A 898 -5.85 24.79 -5.66
N SER A 899 -5.51 24.67 -6.95
CA SER A 899 -4.75 25.68 -7.69
C SER A 899 -5.63 26.77 -8.31
N HIS A 900 -6.84 26.45 -8.77
CA HIS A 900 -7.65 27.39 -9.55
C HIS A 900 -8.49 28.33 -8.65
N PRO A 901 -8.30 29.67 -8.69
CA PRO A 901 -8.96 30.61 -7.76
C PRO A 901 -10.48 30.53 -7.72
N SER A 902 -11.14 30.20 -8.84
CA SER A 902 -12.61 30.06 -8.91
C SER A 902 -13.14 28.70 -8.45
N LEU A 903 -12.28 27.70 -8.27
CA LEU A 903 -12.63 26.35 -7.78
C LEU A 903 -12.22 26.13 -6.32
N ARG A 904 -11.33 26.97 -5.79
CA ARG A 904 -11.14 27.11 -4.34
C ARG A 904 -12.49 27.47 -3.72
N THR A 905 -12.92 26.71 -2.71
CA THR A 905 -13.91 27.19 -1.74
C THR A 905 -13.45 28.57 -1.29
N LYS A 906 -14.36 29.56 -1.26
CA LYS A 906 -14.05 30.87 -0.69
C LYS A 906 -13.74 30.68 0.79
N MET A 907 -12.49 30.45 1.13
CA MET A 907 -12.05 30.51 2.50
C MET A 907 -12.35 31.91 3.02
N VAL A 908 -13.09 31.95 4.12
CA VAL A 908 -13.11 33.14 4.96
C VAL A 908 -11.70 33.26 5.53
N ASP A 909 -10.93 34.20 5.00
CA ASP A 909 -9.64 34.62 5.57
C ASP A 909 -9.92 35.32 6.90
N ASN A 910 -10.22 34.49 7.89
CA ASN A 910 -10.68 34.94 9.18
C ASN A 910 -9.49 34.91 10.12
N ALA A 911 -8.86 36.07 10.32
CA ALA A 911 -7.83 36.25 11.36
C ALA A 911 -8.31 35.75 12.74
N LYS A 912 -9.63 35.75 12.97
CA LYS A 912 -10.27 35.11 14.13
C LYS A 912 -10.02 33.59 14.21
N TYR A 913 -10.15 32.85 13.11
CA TYR A 913 -9.93 31.39 13.10
C TYR A 913 -8.46 31.04 13.42
N PHE A 914 -7.51 31.87 12.97
CA PHE A 914 -6.11 31.75 13.40
C PHE A 914 -5.95 32.01 14.90
N GLN A 915 -6.49 33.13 15.42
CA GLN A 915 -6.45 33.45 16.86
C GLN A 915 -7.12 32.39 17.76
N ILE A 916 -8.15 31.72 17.25
CA ILE A 916 -8.80 30.59 17.94
C ILE A 916 -7.87 29.37 17.91
N MET A 917 -7.33 29.02 16.75
CA MET A 917 -6.49 27.84 16.58
C MET A 917 -5.12 27.98 17.26
N ASP A 918 -4.55 29.19 17.35
CA ASP A 918 -3.37 29.47 18.19
C ASP A 918 -3.66 29.10 19.65
N LYS A 919 -4.77 29.57 20.23
CA LYS A 919 -5.16 29.21 21.60
C LYS A 919 -5.39 27.72 21.78
N VAL A 920 -6.10 27.07 20.85
CA VAL A 920 -6.36 25.61 20.90
C VAL A 920 -5.03 24.84 20.81
N ALA A 921 -4.10 25.26 19.95
CA ALA A 921 -2.77 24.68 19.83
C ALA A 921 -1.92 24.89 21.10
N ASP A 922 -1.90 26.10 21.66
CA ASP A 922 -1.15 26.43 22.89
C ASP A 922 -1.63 25.58 24.09
N TYR A 923 -2.96 25.47 24.28
CA TYR A 923 -3.53 24.63 25.33
C TYR A 923 -3.23 23.14 25.11
N ALA A 924 -3.32 22.67 23.87
CA ALA A 924 -3.03 21.27 23.51
C ALA A 924 -1.55 20.92 23.69
N GLU A 925 -0.62 21.76 23.23
CA GLU A 925 0.82 21.56 23.38
C GLU A 925 1.23 21.61 24.85
N LYS A 926 0.69 22.57 25.62
CA LYS A 926 0.94 22.64 27.06
C LYS A 926 0.55 21.33 27.75
N HIS A 927 -0.63 20.78 27.43
CA HIS A 927 -1.09 19.53 28.04
C HIS A 927 -0.28 18.31 27.55
N TYR A 928 0.07 18.26 26.26
CA TYR A 928 0.94 17.23 25.69
C TYR A 928 2.33 17.23 26.35
N ARG A 929 2.94 18.41 26.59
CA ARG A 929 4.22 18.55 27.30
C ARG A 929 4.11 18.31 28.80
N GLU A 930 2.95 18.54 29.42
CA GLU A 930 2.69 18.12 30.81
C GLU A 930 2.78 16.61 30.97
N LEU A 931 2.23 15.84 30.02
CA LEU A 931 2.44 14.39 29.98
C LEU A 931 3.88 14.01 29.59
N THR A 932 4.37 14.48 28.44
CA THR A 932 5.61 13.96 27.85
C THR A 932 6.91 14.49 28.45
N ASP A 933 6.91 15.73 28.95
CA ASP A 933 8.13 16.43 29.38
C ASP A 933 8.17 16.63 30.91
N LYS A 934 7.00 16.61 31.61
CA LYS A 934 6.90 16.90 33.06
C LYS A 934 6.42 15.74 33.94
N THR A 935 5.78 14.70 33.38
CA THR A 935 5.27 13.58 34.19
C THR A 935 6.37 12.56 34.50
N GLU A 936 6.70 12.39 35.78
CA GLU A 936 7.74 11.45 36.22
C GLU A 936 7.41 10.00 35.82
N GLY A 937 8.40 9.30 35.28
CA GLY A 937 8.26 7.92 34.83
C GLY A 937 7.52 7.73 33.50
N PHE A 938 7.08 8.79 32.82
CA PHE A 938 6.38 8.68 31.52
C PHE A 938 7.18 7.89 30.47
N TYR A 939 8.50 8.11 30.37
CA TYR A 939 9.33 7.35 29.42
C TYR A 939 9.49 5.89 29.83
N ASP A 940 9.58 5.57 31.12
CA ASP A 940 9.58 4.17 31.57
C ASP A 940 8.23 3.49 31.30
N TYR A 941 7.10 4.20 31.49
CA TYR A 941 5.80 3.74 31.03
C TYR A 941 5.81 3.47 29.52
N PHE A 942 6.31 4.39 28.69
CA PHE A 942 6.39 4.16 27.24
C PHE A 942 7.26 2.94 26.87
N TYR A 943 8.42 2.76 27.52
CA TYR A 943 9.31 1.62 27.25
C TYR A 943 8.79 0.28 27.80
N GLU A 944 7.93 0.28 28.83
CA GLU A 944 7.38 -0.92 29.48
C GLU A 944 5.94 -1.26 29.06
N ALA A 945 5.09 -0.29 28.72
CA ALA A 945 3.73 -0.49 28.21
C ALA A 945 3.67 -0.67 26.68
N THR A 946 4.74 -0.37 25.93
CA THR A 946 4.76 -0.56 24.47
C THR A 946 5.82 -1.57 24.01
N VAL A 947 5.79 -1.94 22.73
CA VAL A 947 6.78 -2.82 22.08
C VAL A 947 8.01 -2.09 21.53
N VAL A 948 8.25 -0.83 21.90
CA VAL A 948 9.33 -0.01 21.32
C VAL A 948 10.74 -0.59 21.50
N ASN A 949 10.95 -1.45 22.51
CA ASN A 949 12.19 -2.20 22.67
C ASN A 949 12.29 -3.36 21.66
N GLU A 950 11.22 -4.10 21.47
CA GLU A 950 11.13 -5.28 20.62
C GLU A 950 11.03 -4.94 19.13
N VAL A 951 10.51 -3.76 18.76
CA VAL A 951 10.53 -3.24 17.37
C VAL A 951 11.95 -3.21 16.78
N ALA A 952 12.97 -2.95 17.59
CA ALA A 952 14.37 -2.95 17.16
C ALA A 952 14.89 -4.34 16.73
N LEU A 953 14.22 -5.42 17.18
CA LEU A 953 14.54 -6.81 16.89
C LEU A 953 13.85 -7.32 15.62
N ILE A 954 12.85 -6.60 15.12
CA ILE A 954 12.19 -6.96 13.86
C ILE A 954 13.06 -6.47 12.70
N ASN A 955 13.13 -7.30 11.67
CA ASN A 955 13.82 -7.01 10.42
C ASN A 955 12.97 -6.11 9.50
N ILE A 956 12.56 -4.94 10.00
CA ILE A 956 11.78 -3.93 9.26
C ILE A 956 12.74 -2.87 8.72
N GLY A 957 12.90 -2.87 7.39
CA GLY A 957 13.71 -1.90 6.66
C GLY A 957 15.22 -2.02 6.87
N SER A 958 15.97 -1.33 6.02
CA SER A 958 17.44 -1.33 6.04
C SER A 958 18.04 -0.51 7.20
N ARG A 959 17.25 0.39 7.81
CA ARG A 959 17.74 1.41 8.75
C ARG A 959 17.87 0.91 10.19
N PRO A 960 18.90 1.35 10.94
CA PRO A 960 18.93 1.21 12.40
C PRO A 960 17.75 1.92 13.08
N SER A 961 17.22 1.34 14.16
CA SER A 961 16.02 1.85 14.86
C SER A 961 16.27 2.95 15.90
N ARG A 962 17.53 3.25 16.24
CA ARG A 962 17.93 4.24 17.26
C ARG A 962 19.12 5.09 16.79
N ARG A 963 19.20 6.36 17.20
CA ARG A 963 20.35 7.25 16.91
C ARG A 963 21.56 7.01 17.84
N LYS A 964 21.33 6.77 19.14
CA LYS A 964 22.34 6.37 20.14
C LYS A 964 21.72 5.36 21.12
N ALA A 965 22.51 4.42 21.64
CA ALA A 965 21.96 3.24 22.32
C ALA A 965 21.55 3.42 23.81
N ALA A 966 21.97 4.51 24.46
CA ALA A 966 22.06 4.56 25.94
C ALA A 966 21.09 5.52 26.67
N VAL A 967 20.35 6.40 25.98
CA VAL A 967 19.48 7.42 26.62
C VAL A 967 18.00 7.10 26.40
N ARG A 968 17.21 7.09 27.48
CA ARG A 968 15.74 6.85 27.45
C ARG A 968 15.00 8.19 27.55
N ASP A 969 14.95 8.95 26.46
CA ASP A 969 14.33 10.28 26.44
C ASP A 969 13.71 10.61 25.08
N LYS A 970 13.06 11.79 25.00
CA LYS A 970 12.44 12.33 23.78
C LYS A 970 13.42 12.56 22.64
N THR A 971 14.70 12.82 22.96
CA THR A 971 15.72 13.26 22.00
C THR A 971 16.40 12.08 21.29
N SER A 972 16.57 10.94 21.96
CA SER A 972 17.15 9.72 21.36
C SER A 972 16.17 8.98 20.44
N LEU A 973 14.86 9.18 20.65
CA LEU A 973 13.78 8.48 19.96
C LEU A 973 13.36 9.20 18.66
N ARG A 974 13.37 8.46 17.55
CA ARG A 974 12.84 8.91 16.25
C ARG A 974 11.31 8.80 16.20
N ALA A 975 10.66 9.59 15.34
CA ALA A 975 9.20 9.58 15.21
C ALA A 975 8.57 8.24 14.80
N ILE A 976 9.23 7.41 13.98
CA ILE A 976 8.68 6.09 13.58
C ILE A 976 8.53 5.15 14.80
N PRO A 977 9.57 4.84 15.59
CA PRO A 977 9.42 4.07 16.85
C PRO A 977 8.41 4.67 17.84
N TRP A 978 8.28 5.99 17.90
CA TRP A 978 7.31 6.70 18.74
C TRP A 978 5.87 6.34 18.37
N VAL A 979 5.46 6.66 17.13
CA VAL A 979 4.09 6.37 16.64
C VAL A 979 3.81 4.87 16.65
N PHE A 980 4.77 4.06 16.21
CA PHE A 980 4.60 2.61 16.10
C PHE A 980 4.42 1.93 17.46
N GLY A 981 5.13 2.37 18.51
CA GLY A 981 4.97 1.85 19.86
C GLY A 981 3.55 2.05 20.40
N TRP A 982 3.02 3.27 20.26
CA TRP A 982 1.67 3.63 20.71
C TRP A 982 0.54 3.02 19.87
N ALA A 983 0.78 2.80 18.57
CA ALA A 983 -0.15 2.11 17.69
C ALA A 983 -0.34 0.63 18.10
N GLN A 984 0.78 -0.05 18.44
CA GLN A 984 0.78 -1.45 18.85
C GLN A 984 0.05 -1.67 20.18
N SER A 985 0.30 -0.81 21.18
CA SER A 985 -0.39 -0.86 22.48
C SER A 985 -1.80 -0.27 22.46
N ARG A 986 -2.36 0.01 21.27
CA ARG A 986 -3.73 0.54 21.05
C ARG A 986 -4.06 1.85 21.77
N HIS A 987 -3.05 2.57 22.24
CA HIS A 987 -3.20 3.93 22.77
C HIS A 987 -3.42 4.93 21.62
N THR A 988 -2.71 4.78 20.49
CA THR A 988 -2.61 5.75 19.37
C THR A 988 -2.29 7.20 19.79
N LEU A 989 -1.76 7.37 21.01
CA LEU A 989 -1.56 8.64 21.74
C LEU A 989 -1.06 9.83 20.90
N PRO A 990 -0.02 9.72 20.04
CA PRO A 990 0.52 10.86 19.29
C PRO A 990 -0.48 11.51 18.32
N ALA A 991 -1.55 10.81 17.98
CA ALA A 991 -2.51 11.25 16.97
C ALA A 991 -3.67 12.09 17.53
N TRP A 992 -3.83 12.18 18.85
CA TRP A 992 -5.01 12.80 19.48
C TRP A 992 -4.75 13.43 20.85
N TYR A 993 -3.70 13.06 21.59
CA TYR A 993 -3.50 13.55 22.95
C TYR A 993 -3.26 15.07 22.99
N GLY A 994 -3.97 15.76 23.88
CA GLY A 994 -3.98 17.21 24.03
C GLY A 994 -5.09 17.91 23.24
N VAL A 995 -5.73 17.25 22.27
CA VAL A 995 -6.77 17.88 21.44
C VAL A 995 -8.02 18.18 22.26
N GLY A 996 -8.47 17.27 23.13
CA GLY A 996 -9.61 17.47 24.02
C GLY A 996 -9.37 18.62 24.99
N SER A 997 -8.22 18.62 25.66
CA SER A 997 -7.77 19.72 26.51
C SER A 997 -7.60 21.06 25.76
N GLY A 998 -7.20 21.03 24.49
CA GLY A 998 -7.10 22.22 23.63
C GLY A 998 -8.47 22.84 23.32
N LEU A 999 -9.43 22.02 22.89
CA LEU A 999 -10.80 22.44 22.59
C LEU A 999 -11.54 22.92 23.85
N LEU A 1000 -11.41 22.19 24.96
CA LEU A 1000 -11.98 22.59 26.26
C LEU A 1000 -11.32 23.85 26.82
N GLY A 1001 -10.00 24.00 26.70
CA GLY A 1001 -9.26 25.16 27.19
C GLY A 1001 -9.66 26.46 26.51
N TYR A 1002 -9.94 26.42 25.20
CA TYR A 1002 -10.49 27.54 24.46
C TYR A 1002 -11.98 27.80 24.78
N THR A 1003 -12.82 26.76 24.78
CA THR A 1003 -14.29 26.95 24.95
C THR A 1003 -14.71 27.24 26.37
N GLN A 1004 -14.02 26.66 27.38
CA GLN A 1004 -14.39 26.72 28.80
C GLN A 1004 -15.86 26.32 29.08
N ASN A 1005 -16.40 25.43 28.24
CA ASN A 1005 -17.82 25.05 28.18
C ASN A 1005 -18.80 26.20 27.86
N ASP A 1006 -18.35 27.34 27.34
CA ASP A 1006 -19.23 28.43 26.85
C ASP A 1006 -19.94 28.00 25.54
N PRO A 1007 -21.28 27.92 25.52
CA PRO A 1007 -22.04 27.57 24.33
C PRO A 1007 -21.82 28.52 23.14
N ALA A 1008 -21.39 29.76 23.36
CA ALA A 1008 -21.02 30.68 22.29
C ALA A 1008 -19.72 30.24 21.61
N LEU A 1009 -18.67 29.93 22.39
CA LEU A 1009 -17.36 29.53 21.85
C LEU A 1009 -17.42 28.13 21.21
N ILE A 1010 -18.24 27.22 21.75
CA ILE A 1010 -18.55 25.92 21.11
C ILE A 1010 -19.17 26.14 19.71
N ARG A 1011 -20.12 27.07 19.57
CA ARG A 1011 -20.69 27.41 18.25
C ARG A 1011 -19.66 28.00 17.29
N GLU A 1012 -18.64 28.73 17.76
CA GLU A 1012 -17.57 29.21 16.89
C GLU A 1012 -16.74 28.06 16.31
N LEU A 1013 -16.41 27.05 17.12
CA LEU A 1013 -15.73 25.84 16.64
C LEU A 1013 -16.60 25.00 15.69
N GLN A 1014 -17.91 24.91 15.94
CA GLN A 1014 -18.85 24.25 15.03
C GLN A 1014 -18.93 24.96 13.66
N ILE A 1015 -18.88 26.30 13.64
CA ILE A 1015 -18.81 27.07 12.39
C ILE A 1015 -17.46 26.81 11.69
N MET A 1016 -16.34 26.83 12.43
CA MET A 1016 -15.02 26.49 11.88
C MET A 1016 -14.98 25.07 11.28
N TYR A 1017 -15.62 24.08 11.90
CA TYR A 1017 -15.69 22.71 11.38
C TYR A 1017 -16.47 22.61 10.05
N ASN A 1018 -17.50 23.44 9.87
CA ASN A 1018 -18.29 23.47 8.65
C ASN A 1018 -17.64 24.32 7.54
N GLU A 1019 -16.97 25.43 7.88
CA GLU A 1019 -16.47 26.42 6.91
C GLU A 1019 -14.97 26.29 6.56
N TRP A 1020 -14.13 25.73 7.45
CA TRP A 1020 -12.68 25.70 7.27
C TRP A 1020 -12.17 24.27 6.99
N PRO A 1021 -11.81 23.94 5.73
CA PRO A 1021 -11.39 22.59 5.35
C PRO A 1021 -10.21 22.05 6.15
N PHE A 1022 -9.28 22.91 6.59
CA PHE A 1022 -8.17 22.52 7.47
C PHE A 1022 -8.67 21.95 8.81
N PHE A 1023 -9.52 22.70 9.51
CA PHE A 1023 -10.01 22.29 10.83
C PHE A 1023 -10.91 21.05 10.74
N ARG A 1024 -11.73 20.95 9.69
CA ARG A 1024 -12.50 19.73 9.39
C ARG A 1024 -11.61 18.51 9.14
N ASN A 1025 -10.61 18.65 8.27
CA ASN A 1025 -9.68 17.56 7.93
C ASN A 1025 -8.86 17.16 9.16
N PHE A 1026 -8.35 18.13 9.92
CA PHE A 1026 -7.65 17.92 11.20
C PHE A 1026 -8.48 17.06 12.16
N LEU A 1027 -9.70 17.48 12.51
CA LEU A 1027 -10.56 16.70 13.42
C LEU A 1027 -10.94 15.33 12.83
N SER A 1028 -11.15 15.22 11.50
CA SER A 1028 -11.43 13.92 10.85
C SER A 1028 -10.27 12.91 11.01
N ASN A 1029 -9.01 13.35 10.88
CA ASN A 1029 -7.84 12.49 11.12
C ASN A 1029 -7.72 12.08 12.60
N VAL A 1030 -8.05 12.99 13.53
CA VAL A 1030 -8.08 12.70 14.97
C VAL A 1030 -9.18 11.68 15.28
N GLN A 1031 -10.39 11.83 14.72
CA GLN A 1031 -11.48 10.86 14.84
C GLN A 1031 -11.09 9.45 14.38
N MET A 1032 -10.46 9.31 13.20
CA MET A 1032 -9.97 8.01 12.72
C MET A 1032 -9.02 7.38 13.74
N SER A 1033 -8.12 8.17 14.32
CA SER A 1033 -7.09 7.66 15.23
C SER A 1033 -7.65 7.28 16.61
N LEU A 1034 -8.63 8.03 17.11
CA LEU A 1034 -9.43 7.68 18.30
C LEU A 1034 -10.24 6.40 18.07
N PHE A 1035 -10.88 6.25 16.90
CA PHE A 1035 -11.66 5.07 16.56
C PHE A 1035 -10.80 3.79 16.55
N LYS A 1036 -9.55 3.89 16.09
CA LYS A 1036 -8.59 2.77 16.08
C LYS A 1036 -8.04 2.39 17.46
N ALA A 1037 -8.11 3.31 18.43
CA ALA A 1037 -7.68 3.07 19.79
C ALA A 1037 -8.54 2.01 20.50
N SER A 1038 -8.05 1.52 21.63
CA SER A 1038 -8.83 0.75 22.60
C SER A 1038 -8.21 0.98 23.98
N MET A 1039 -8.87 1.76 24.83
CA MET A 1039 -8.37 2.05 26.18
C MET A 1039 -8.37 0.80 27.07
N GLU A 1040 -9.32 -0.11 26.87
CA GLU A 1040 -9.37 -1.43 27.50
C GLU A 1040 -8.09 -2.25 27.23
N ILE A 1041 -7.72 -2.40 25.95
CA ILE A 1041 -6.48 -3.10 25.57
C ILE A 1041 -5.27 -2.30 26.06
N ALA A 1042 -5.27 -0.98 25.91
CA ALA A 1042 -4.21 -0.10 26.41
C ALA A 1042 -3.93 -0.32 27.90
N GLN A 1043 -4.96 -0.58 28.71
CA GLN A 1043 -4.81 -0.90 30.14
C GLN A 1043 -4.12 -2.25 30.36
N GLU A 1044 -4.40 -3.28 29.54
CA GLU A 1044 -3.69 -4.56 29.63
C GLU A 1044 -2.20 -4.42 29.30
N TYR A 1045 -1.86 -3.55 28.35
CA TYR A 1045 -0.47 -3.16 28.08
C TYR A 1045 0.14 -2.34 29.23
N ALA A 1046 -0.60 -1.40 29.82
CA ALA A 1046 -0.16 -0.60 30.97
C ALA A 1046 0.24 -1.50 32.16
N ARG A 1047 -0.49 -2.60 32.39
CA ARG A 1047 -0.20 -3.56 33.46
C ARG A 1047 1.15 -4.28 33.35
N LEU A 1048 1.86 -4.16 32.22
CA LEU A 1048 3.24 -4.64 32.02
C LEU A 1048 4.28 -3.73 32.72
N CYS A 1049 3.92 -2.50 33.09
CA CYS A 1049 4.79 -1.60 33.83
C CYS A 1049 5.13 -2.16 35.22
N ARG A 1050 6.40 -2.01 35.61
CA ARG A 1050 6.93 -2.48 36.89
C ARG A 1050 6.46 -1.62 38.05
N ASN A 1051 6.41 -0.30 37.86
CA ASN A 1051 5.93 0.65 38.85
C ASN A 1051 4.42 0.86 38.72
N ARG A 1052 3.65 0.27 39.65
CA ARG A 1052 2.18 0.38 39.72
C ARG A 1052 1.66 1.79 39.97
N ILE A 1053 2.49 2.71 40.48
CA ILE A 1053 2.14 4.12 40.65
C ILE A 1053 2.24 4.82 39.30
N THR A 1054 3.37 4.66 38.59
CA THR A 1054 3.58 5.21 37.24
C THR A 1054 2.58 4.66 36.24
N GLU A 1055 2.27 3.35 36.29
CA GLU A 1055 1.20 2.71 35.50
C GLU A 1055 -0.10 3.49 35.61
N ARG A 1056 -0.63 3.62 36.83
CA ARG A 1056 -1.94 4.26 37.07
C ARG A 1056 -1.91 5.73 36.70
N LEU A 1057 -0.90 6.46 37.16
CA LEU A 1057 -0.76 7.89 36.87
C LEU A 1057 -0.79 8.17 35.37
N VAL A 1058 0.03 7.48 34.58
CA VAL A 1058 0.13 7.71 33.14
C VAL A 1058 -1.10 7.18 32.40
N TYR A 1059 -1.59 5.98 32.75
CA TYR A 1059 -2.79 5.43 32.12
C TYR A 1059 -4.04 6.28 32.40
N ASP A 1060 -4.26 6.72 33.64
CA ASP A 1060 -5.44 7.50 34.03
C ASP A 1060 -5.44 8.88 33.35
N LEU A 1061 -4.27 9.54 33.20
CA LEU A 1061 -4.12 10.77 32.43
C LEU A 1061 -4.46 10.56 30.94
N VAL A 1062 -3.99 9.46 30.34
CA VAL A 1062 -4.27 9.11 28.94
C VAL A 1062 -5.75 8.77 28.73
N ALA A 1063 -6.34 7.97 29.59
CA ALA A 1063 -7.75 7.58 29.50
C ALA A 1063 -8.70 8.78 29.72
N HIS A 1064 -8.35 9.71 30.61
CA HIS A 1064 -9.13 10.94 30.81
C HIS A 1064 -9.11 11.85 29.58
N GLU A 1065 -7.92 12.13 29.02
CA GLU A 1065 -7.80 12.94 27.81
C GLU A 1065 -8.43 12.25 26.59
N PHE A 1066 -8.41 10.91 26.51
CA PHE A 1066 -9.11 10.16 25.46
C PHE A 1066 -10.61 10.45 25.49
N GLN A 1067 -11.25 10.27 26.65
CA GLN A 1067 -12.68 10.50 26.83
C GLN A 1067 -13.03 11.98 26.55
N LEU A 1068 -12.25 12.92 27.10
CA LEU A 1068 -12.45 14.35 26.85
C LEU A 1068 -12.33 14.69 25.36
N THR A 1069 -11.36 14.11 24.65
CA THR A 1069 -11.17 14.37 23.22
C THR A 1069 -12.35 13.85 22.40
N VAL A 1070 -12.88 12.66 22.73
CA VAL A 1070 -14.09 12.12 22.07
C VAL A 1070 -15.29 13.05 22.31
N GLU A 1071 -15.55 13.45 23.55
CA GLU A 1071 -16.67 14.34 23.90
C GLU A 1071 -16.59 15.69 23.20
N GLN A 1072 -15.43 16.35 23.23
CA GLN A 1072 -15.22 17.65 22.60
C GLN A 1072 -15.34 17.56 21.08
N ILE A 1073 -14.82 16.50 20.44
CA ILE A 1073 -14.93 16.35 18.99
C ILE A 1073 -16.37 16.12 18.55
N LEU A 1074 -17.12 15.22 19.21
CA LEU A 1074 -18.53 14.98 18.88
C LEU A 1074 -19.38 16.25 19.05
N MET A 1075 -19.09 17.04 20.08
CA MET A 1075 -19.73 18.34 20.31
C MET A 1075 -19.41 19.36 19.20
N VAL A 1076 -18.19 19.38 18.68
CA VAL A 1076 -17.75 20.31 17.63
C VAL A 1076 -18.19 19.85 16.23
N SER A 1077 -18.20 18.56 15.94
CA SER A 1077 -18.65 18.01 14.65
C SER A 1077 -20.17 17.82 14.56
N GLN A 1078 -20.89 17.95 15.69
CA GLN A 1078 -22.33 17.68 15.82
C GLN A 1078 -22.71 16.24 15.45
N GLN A 1079 -21.83 15.28 15.74
CA GLN A 1079 -22.02 13.85 15.48
C GLN A 1079 -22.43 13.11 16.76
N SER A 1080 -23.13 12.00 16.60
CA SER A 1080 -23.53 11.09 17.69
C SER A 1080 -22.46 10.05 18.02
N GLN A 1081 -21.64 9.67 17.01
CA GLN A 1081 -20.54 8.72 17.14
C GLN A 1081 -19.36 9.12 16.24
N LEU A 1082 -18.16 8.62 16.57
CA LEU A 1082 -16.96 8.85 15.75
C LEU A 1082 -17.17 8.23 14.35
N LEU A 1083 -16.66 8.91 13.31
CA LEU A 1083 -16.74 8.48 11.91
C LEU A 1083 -18.16 8.35 11.33
N GLU A 1084 -19.17 8.99 11.93
CA GLU A 1084 -20.55 9.01 11.40
C GLU A 1084 -20.63 9.57 9.96
N ASP A 1085 -19.70 10.44 9.56
CA ASP A 1085 -19.58 10.94 8.18
C ASP A 1085 -18.74 10.04 7.24
N ASN A 1086 -18.24 8.89 7.71
CA ASN A 1086 -17.47 7.92 6.91
C ASN A 1086 -17.79 6.44 7.28
N PRO A 1087 -19.01 5.97 7.00
CA PRO A 1087 -19.47 4.62 7.36
C PRO A 1087 -18.78 3.48 6.59
N SER A 1088 -18.01 3.77 5.52
CA SER A 1088 -17.16 2.75 4.87
C SER A 1088 -15.88 2.49 5.67
N LEU A 1089 -15.27 3.53 6.26
CA LEU A 1089 -14.08 3.40 7.09
C LEU A 1089 -14.40 2.75 8.45
N GLU A 1090 -15.53 3.12 9.05
CA GLU A 1090 -16.10 2.50 10.26
C GLU A 1090 -16.22 0.97 10.07
N ARG A 1091 -17.02 0.53 9.09
CA ARG A 1091 -17.25 -0.89 8.78
C ARG A 1091 -15.95 -1.64 8.47
N SER A 1092 -15.07 -1.07 7.65
CA SER A 1092 -13.80 -1.72 7.27
C SER A 1092 -12.88 -1.94 8.48
N PHE A 1093 -12.83 -1.01 9.43
CA PHE A 1093 -12.02 -1.20 10.64
C PHE A 1093 -12.69 -2.12 11.67
N ASP A 1094 -14.01 -2.06 11.84
CA ASP A 1094 -14.72 -2.94 12.78
C ASP A 1094 -14.67 -4.41 12.37
N THR A 1095 -14.70 -4.71 11.07
CA THR A 1095 -14.42 -6.07 10.57
C THR A 1095 -13.00 -6.52 10.92
N ARG A 1096 -12.00 -5.63 10.86
CA ARG A 1096 -10.60 -5.94 11.25
C ARG A 1096 -10.44 -6.19 12.75
N ARG A 1097 -11.22 -5.52 13.62
CA ARG A 1097 -11.14 -5.70 15.10
C ARG A 1097 -11.26 -7.17 15.51
N LYS A 1098 -12.10 -7.95 14.80
CA LYS A 1098 -12.33 -9.39 15.03
C LYS A 1098 -11.04 -10.23 14.98
N TYR A 1099 -10.06 -9.81 14.19
CA TYR A 1099 -8.76 -10.48 14.04
C TYR A 1099 -7.62 -9.75 14.77
N LEU A 1100 -7.76 -8.44 14.96
CA LEU A 1100 -6.77 -7.58 15.60
C LEU A 1100 -6.76 -7.69 17.13
N ASP A 1101 -7.93 -7.68 17.79
CA ASP A 1101 -7.98 -7.62 19.25
C ASP A 1101 -7.44 -8.92 19.91
N PRO A 1102 -7.72 -10.15 19.41
CA PRO A 1102 -7.06 -11.36 19.90
C PRO A 1102 -5.52 -11.31 19.79
N LEU A 1103 -4.97 -10.73 18.72
CA LEU A 1103 -3.53 -10.56 18.55
C LEU A 1103 -2.92 -9.64 19.62
N ASN A 1104 -3.64 -8.60 20.05
CA ASN A 1104 -3.21 -7.71 21.12
C ASN A 1104 -3.11 -8.46 22.47
N HIS A 1105 -4.14 -9.22 22.86
CA HIS A 1105 -4.11 -10.01 24.10
C HIS A 1105 -3.00 -11.08 24.07
N ILE A 1106 -2.78 -11.74 22.93
CA ILE A 1106 -1.64 -12.65 22.71
C ILE A 1106 -0.30 -11.91 22.87
N GLN A 1107 -0.17 -10.70 22.32
CA GLN A 1107 1.05 -9.89 22.43
C GLN A 1107 1.35 -9.51 23.88
N VAL A 1108 0.35 -9.10 24.68
CA VAL A 1108 0.54 -8.77 26.11
C VAL A 1108 1.10 -9.96 26.89
N ILE A 1109 0.54 -11.16 26.71
CA ILE A 1109 1.02 -12.39 27.38
C ILE A 1109 2.45 -12.73 26.96
N LEU A 1110 2.78 -12.61 25.66
CA LEU A 1110 4.13 -12.85 25.15
C LEU A 1110 5.15 -11.80 25.61
N LEU A 1111 4.75 -10.54 25.78
CA LEU A 1111 5.58 -9.50 26.39
C LEU A 1111 5.85 -9.78 27.86
N GLY A 1112 4.83 -10.18 28.62
CA GLY A 1112 4.98 -10.63 30.01
C GLY A 1112 6.02 -11.73 30.13
N ARG A 1113 5.89 -12.80 29.34
CA ARG A 1113 6.87 -13.90 29.28
C ARG A 1113 8.27 -13.46 28.86
N ARG A 1114 8.39 -12.48 27.96
CA ARG A 1114 9.70 -11.96 27.54
C ARG A 1114 10.41 -11.18 28.64
N ARG A 1115 9.63 -10.45 29.46
CA ARG A 1115 10.13 -9.44 30.41
C ARG A 1115 10.16 -9.92 31.85
N ASP A 1116 9.64 -11.12 32.11
CA ASP A 1116 9.71 -11.84 33.38
C ASP A 1116 11.18 -12.14 33.77
N PRO A 1117 11.71 -11.54 34.84
CA PRO A 1117 13.08 -11.75 35.29
C PRO A 1117 13.32 -13.13 35.92
N THR A 1118 12.28 -13.92 36.17
CA THR A 1118 12.38 -15.27 36.76
C THR A 1118 12.64 -16.36 35.72
N LEU A 1119 12.43 -16.08 34.43
CA LEU A 1119 12.66 -17.01 33.34
C LEU A 1119 14.12 -16.97 32.84
N SER A 1120 14.65 -18.14 32.47
CA SER A 1120 15.99 -18.22 31.88
C SER A 1120 16.05 -17.59 30.48
N GLU A 1121 17.24 -17.15 30.05
CA GLU A 1121 17.43 -16.58 28.71
C GLU A 1121 16.88 -17.47 27.58
N ASP A 1122 17.05 -18.79 27.69
CA ASP A 1122 16.54 -19.73 26.70
C ASP A 1122 15.01 -19.74 26.65
N ARG A 1123 14.33 -19.58 27.79
CA ARG A 1123 12.87 -19.46 27.88
C ARG A 1123 12.38 -18.11 27.35
N ILE A 1124 13.15 -17.04 27.51
CA ILE A 1124 12.87 -15.72 26.92
C ILE A 1124 13.03 -15.78 25.38
N LYS A 1125 14.14 -16.33 24.88
CA LYS A 1125 14.41 -16.54 23.45
C LYS A 1125 13.38 -17.48 22.81
N PHE A 1126 12.86 -18.46 23.56
CA PHE A 1126 11.83 -19.39 23.08
C PHE A 1126 10.55 -18.67 22.62
N TRP A 1127 10.13 -17.60 23.30
CA TRP A 1127 8.91 -16.83 22.96
C TRP A 1127 9.13 -15.65 22.01
N GLU A 1128 10.38 -15.35 21.64
CA GLU A 1128 10.72 -14.19 20.80
C GLU A 1128 10.07 -14.25 19.41
N LYS A 1129 10.21 -15.36 18.66
CA LYS A 1129 9.64 -15.46 17.30
C LYS A 1129 8.10 -15.28 17.26
N PRO A 1130 7.31 -15.92 18.14
CA PRO A 1130 5.88 -15.63 18.27
C PRO A 1130 5.59 -14.14 18.53
N LEU A 1131 6.33 -13.51 19.45
CA LEU A 1131 6.13 -12.10 19.77
C LEU A 1131 6.38 -11.19 18.56
N LEU A 1132 7.50 -11.37 17.84
CA LEU A 1132 7.80 -10.57 16.65
C LEU A 1132 6.75 -10.74 15.54
N ARG A 1133 6.12 -11.93 15.44
CA ARG A 1133 4.97 -12.16 14.53
C ARG A 1133 3.74 -11.35 14.94
N THR A 1134 3.39 -11.27 16.23
CA THR A 1134 2.28 -10.40 16.68
C THR A 1134 2.51 -8.95 16.28
N ILE A 1135 3.74 -8.44 16.41
CA ILE A 1135 4.04 -7.04 16.11
C ILE A 1135 3.83 -6.76 14.61
N LYS A 1136 4.30 -7.66 13.73
CA LYS A 1136 4.01 -7.57 12.29
C LYS A 1136 2.50 -7.62 12.01
N ALA A 1137 1.78 -8.55 12.63
CA ALA A 1137 0.36 -8.77 12.36
C ALA A 1137 -0.55 -7.63 12.85
N ILE A 1138 -0.24 -7.02 14.00
CA ILE A 1138 -0.94 -5.82 14.48
C ILE A 1138 -0.65 -4.63 13.58
N ALA A 1139 0.59 -4.47 13.08
CA ALA A 1139 0.96 -3.38 12.19
C ALA A 1139 0.18 -3.41 10.86
N SER A 1140 0.07 -4.59 10.23
CA SER A 1140 -0.70 -4.75 8.98
C SER A 1140 -2.21 -4.51 9.16
N ASN A 1141 -2.76 -4.80 10.34
CA ASN A 1141 -4.17 -4.53 10.67
C ASN A 1141 -4.44 -3.04 10.93
N MET A 1142 -3.58 -2.38 11.72
CA MET A 1142 -3.77 -0.99 12.13
C MET A 1142 -3.60 0.00 10.95
N ARG A 1143 -2.74 -0.34 9.98
CA ARG A 1143 -2.33 0.55 8.88
C ARG A 1143 -1.81 1.89 9.44
N ASN A 1144 -2.29 3.02 8.92
CA ASN A 1144 -1.99 4.38 9.37
C ASN A 1144 -2.64 4.72 10.73
N THR A 1145 -1.91 5.37 11.65
CA THR A 1145 -2.34 5.45 13.08
C THR A 1145 -2.03 6.76 13.82
N GLY A 1146 -1.49 7.75 13.12
CA GLY A 1146 -1.17 9.08 13.61
C GLY A 1146 -0.38 9.83 12.56
#